data_AF-A0A3A0G4D9-F1
#
_entry.id   AF-A0A3A0G4D9-F1
#
_cell.length_a   1.000
_cell.length_b   1.000
_cell.length_c   1.000
_cell.angle_alpha   90.00
_cell.angle_beta   90.00
_cell.angle_gamma   90.00
#
_symmetry.space_group_name_H-M   'P 1'
#
loop_
_entity.id
_entity.type
_entity.pdbx_description
1 polymer ?
#
loop_
_entity_poly.entity_id
_entity_poly.type
_entity_poly.pdbx_seq_one_letter_code
_entity_poly.pdbx_strand_id
1 'polypeptide(L)'
;MIASARNAGALLACVFAATALGCAGATGVPQGKPFEPEARRAAYMPDDTDRAAGAVAAAAMGSDPAAARAALAGFETTERLRRAADEPSSGLAPYAQHLVDATSGDAIAYRRATAELLDRGEIDPALRTQLEMEVADDPLLLAKQRIGEGRRVRVTRAVNALSEAVGRSILTLAFAPIRVGQALVGLAVAEHMDDPISLQQRQALAHWKQYVETHPETPEARELVEKIESLNAKWFATKRRRSVRAAEQALEHGQNDLALLLAERALRYAPDDRRARRLRDTAEERVAHRRAERAKSLEATRGPLPDLRDPHARGLLIALMADGGDVVAASDALLATSPEGPLAGAARFARANAAGEAGRESEMWNELAALAGRDPDEEPMARHARALVDTPTQNPWQAFQAAQGSETRQTAAVLALGPLARGPRDRDLPRSVEWLLEAPTLVPVLGGIPWRLVQTAIAPPESKGPGLAAELYLERYPDGEHARELRDWLIESEADGERWIRAHAIAAEAGDTDPERLAELAEQAAKQSIEIAEKQKRRDVRLTILHGASTRYPDTESGARAAELVREEIENASEQRIRISRGFLDENPRIAGPQGLGLRPELLDGDRRNGELHPDGVTLRGGRTLQVALLPASGKKTDDPEKVEQTISAERLSRLVSLLEETSLRNALIDPLAEQEADARRDYYFERARLGVADAPDVRPTAESSFTFVGVRERYNVVRSRESILPIELVISGSLPDLGLGAFPRLRMPRETPDAVLYR
;
A
#
# COMPACT_ATOMS: atom_id res chain seq x y z
N MET A 1 65.96 34.31 -44.83
CA MET A 1 64.56 34.30 -44.35
C MET A 1 63.72 33.60 -45.39
N ILE A 2 62.89 32.63 -45.00
CA ILE A 2 62.35 31.50 -45.81
C ILE A 2 63.33 30.30 -45.87
N ALA A 3 63.46 29.60 -44.74
CA ALA A 3 63.80 28.17 -44.66
C ALA A 3 63.65 27.62 -43.23
N SER A 4 62.69 28.13 -42.45
CA SER A 4 62.44 27.74 -41.04
C SER A 4 61.07 27.09 -40.82
N ALA A 5 60.58 26.33 -41.82
CA ALA A 5 59.23 25.77 -41.77
C ALA A 5 59.12 24.36 -42.38
N ARG A 6 60.17 23.54 -42.32
CA ARG A 6 60.13 22.15 -42.82
C ARG A 6 60.47 21.05 -41.82
N ASN A 7 60.93 21.38 -40.61
CA ASN A 7 61.29 20.37 -39.60
C ASN A 7 60.29 20.23 -38.43
N ALA A 8 59.14 20.92 -38.46
CA ALA A 8 58.08 20.75 -37.46
C ALA A 8 56.98 19.74 -37.88
N GLY A 9 56.88 19.40 -39.18
CA GLY A 9 55.83 18.50 -39.70
C GLY A 9 56.12 17.01 -39.50
N ALA A 10 57.39 16.60 -39.50
CA ALA A 10 57.76 15.18 -39.37
C ALA A 10 57.69 14.67 -37.91
N LEU A 11 57.91 15.55 -36.93
CA LEU A 11 57.83 15.18 -35.51
C LEU A 11 56.39 15.14 -34.98
N LEU A 12 55.48 15.95 -35.53
CA LEU A 12 54.05 15.88 -35.19
C LEU A 12 53.35 14.67 -35.83
N ALA A 13 53.75 14.25 -37.03
CA ALA A 13 53.19 13.07 -37.68
C ALA A 13 53.63 11.75 -37.01
N CYS A 14 54.86 11.66 -36.51
CA CYS A 14 55.31 10.48 -35.75
C CYS A 14 54.69 10.41 -34.34
N VAL A 15 54.38 11.53 -33.70
CA VAL A 15 53.69 11.54 -32.39
C VAL A 15 52.18 11.24 -32.54
N PHE A 16 51.53 11.67 -33.63
CA PHE A 16 50.15 11.28 -33.92
C PHE A 16 50.01 9.83 -34.44
N ALA A 17 51.00 9.31 -35.19
CA ALA A 17 51.00 7.90 -35.59
C ALA A 17 51.35 6.95 -34.42
N ALA A 18 52.13 7.40 -33.43
CA ALA A 18 52.43 6.62 -32.22
C ALA A 18 51.33 6.68 -31.14
N THR A 19 50.40 7.65 -31.21
CA THR A 19 49.25 7.74 -30.29
C THR A 19 47.95 7.15 -30.86
N ALA A 20 47.88 6.86 -32.17
CA ALA A 20 46.76 6.16 -32.81
C ALA A 20 46.94 4.63 -32.92
N LEU A 21 48.10 4.08 -32.57
CA LEU A 21 48.39 2.63 -32.57
C LEU A 21 48.52 2.02 -31.16
N GLY A 22 48.28 2.80 -30.11
CA GLY A 22 48.15 2.31 -28.75
C GLY A 22 46.68 2.11 -28.38
N CYS A 23 46.28 0.85 -28.14
CA CYS A 23 44.96 0.41 -27.63
C CYS A 23 43.92 -0.03 -28.67
N ALA A 24 44.30 -0.93 -29.57
CA ALA A 24 43.37 -1.96 -30.06
C ALA A 24 44.07 -3.32 -30.00
N GLY A 25 44.53 -3.71 -28.81
CA GLY A 25 44.84 -5.10 -28.57
C GLY A 25 43.53 -5.87 -28.61
N ALA A 26 43.43 -6.84 -29.52
CA ALA A 26 42.31 -7.77 -29.57
C ALA A 26 42.09 -8.35 -28.16
N THR A 27 40.96 -8.01 -27.54
CA THR A 27 40.53 -8.60 -26.27
C THR A 27 40.25 -10.08 -26.53
N GLY A 28 40.92 -10.95 -25.78
CA GLY A 28 40.79 -12.39 -25.95
C GLY A 28 39.48 -12.89 -25.38
N VAL A 29 38.78 -13.72 -26.15
CA VAL A 29 37.78 -14.67 -25.63
C VAL A 29 38.50 -15.56 -24.59
N PRO A 30 37.93 -15.80 -23.39
CA PRO A 30 38.62 -16.52 -22.33
C PRO A 30 39.04 -17.93 -22.80
N GLN A 31 40.31 -18.27 -22.58
CA GLN A 31 40.82 -19.61 -22.89
C GLN A 31 40.42 -20.57 -21.75
N GLY A 32 39.31 -21.29 -21.95
CA GLY A 32 38.91 -22.44 -21.13
C GLY A 32 37.60 -22.25 -20.35
N LYS A 33 37.24 -23.24 -19.53
CA LYS A 33 36.02 -23.19 -18.69
C LYS A 33 36.17 -22.11 -17.60
N PRO A 34 35.12 -21.34 -17.28
CA PRO A 34 35.17 -20.26 -16.28
C PRO A 34 35.34 -20.73 -14.82
N PHE A 35 35.17 -22.03 -14.54
CA PHE A 35 35.34 -22.58 -13.19
C PHE A 35 36.55 -23.52 -13.07
N GLU A 36 37.20 -23.47 -11.91
CA GLU A 36 38.20 -24.44 -11.49
C GLU A 36 37.58 -25.83 -11.25
N PRO A 37 38.35 -26.93 -11.45
CA PRO A 37 37.91 -28.28 -11.11
C PRO A 37 37.64 -28.45 -9.61
N GLU A 38 36.70 -29.31 -9.24
CA GLU A 38 36.33 -29.53 -7.83
C GLU A 38 37.46 -30.20 -7.04
N ALA A 39 37.98 -29.50 -6.03
CA ALA A 39 38.87 -30.11 -5.05
C ALA A 39 38.06 -31.07 -4.15
N ARG A 40 38.40 -32.36 -4.15
CA ARG A 40 37.88 -33.35 -3.19
C ARG A 40 38.41 -33.01 -1.80
N ARG A 41 37.53 -32.66 -0.86
CA ARG A 41 37.91 -32.47 0.55
C ARG A 41 37.94 -33.82 1.29
N ALA A 42 38.87 -33.95 2.22
CA ALA A 42 38.89 -35.07 3.17
C ALA A 42 37.71 -34.98 4.16
N ALA A 43 37.28 -36.12 4.70
CA ALA A 43 36.20 -36.17 5.69
C ALA A 43 36.58 -35.42 6.98
N TYR A 44 35.67 -34.58 7.51
CA TYR A 44 35.84 -33.83 8.75
C TYR A 44 35.61 -34.74 9.96
N MET A 45 36.51 -34.73 10.95
CA MET A 45 36.39 -35.51 12.19
C MET A 45 36.34 -34.54 13.40
N PRO A 46 35.32 -34.60 14.27
CA PRO A 46 35.15 -33.62 15.35
C PRO A 46 36.25 -33.71 16.41
N ASP A 47 36.76 -32.56 16.84
CA ASP A 47 37.76 -32.45 17.90
C ASP A 47 37.14 -32.36 19.32
N ASP A 48 37.95 -32.17 20.37
CA ASP A 48 37.47 -32.02 21.75
C ASP A 48 36.65 -30.74 21.97
N THR A 49 36.93 -29.69 21.19
CA THR A 49 36.23 -28.41 21.24
C THR A 49 34.83 -28.56 20.63
N ASP A 50 34.74 -29.25 19.50
CA ASP A 50 33.47 -29.59 18.84
C ASP A 50 32.59 -30.42 19.77
N ARG A 51 33.16 -31.42 20.47
CA ARG A 51 32.42 -32.23 21.44
C ARG A 51 31.93 -31.41 22.64
N ALA A 52 32.78 -30.54 23.19
CA ALA A 52 32.42 -29.70 24.33
C ALA A 52 31.33 -28.68 23.95
N ALA A 53 31.44 -28.04 22.78
CA ALA A 53 30.41 -27.13 22.27
C ALA A 53 29.08 -27.87 22.01
N GLY A 54 29.14 -29.06 21.42
CA GLY A 54 27.96 -29.92 21.23
C GLY A 54 27.27 -30.30 22.54
N ALA A 55 28.02 -30.52 23.62
CA ALA A 55 27.47 -30.81 24.94
C ALA A 55 26.72 -29.61 25.55
N VAL A 56 27.25 -28.38 25.39
CA VAL A 56 26.55 -27.15 25.81
C VAL A 56 25.24 -26.99 25.04
N ALA A 57 25.27 -27.16 23.71
CA ALA A 57 24.08 -27.06 22.88
C ALA A 57 23.01 -28.09 23.26
N ALA A 58 23.41 -29.35 23.47
CA ALA A 58 22.50 -30.40 23.90
C ALA A 58 21.88 -30.11 25.28
N ALA A 59 22.68 -29.63 26.23
CA ALA A 59 22.19 -29.28 27.57
C ALA A 59 21.22 -28.09 27.55
N ALA A 60 21.50 -27.07 26.73
CA ALA A 60 20.62 -25.92 26.57
C ALA A 60 19.26 -26.29 25.96
N MET A 61 19.25 -27.17 24.95
CA MET A 61 18.00 -27.69 24.36
C MET A 61 17.17 -28.53 25.34
N GLY A 62 17.81 -29.15 26.33
CA GLY A 62 17.17 -29.96 27.37
C GLY A 62 16.32 -29.18 28.37
N SER A 63 16.31 -27.83 28.31
CA SER A 63 15.57 -26.95 29.24
C SER A 63 15.91 -27.14 30.73
N ASP A 64 17.10 -27.65 31.05
CA ASP A 64 17.63 -27.74 32.42
C ASP A 64 18.74 -26.68 32.60
N PRO A 65 18.46 -25.55 33.28
CA PRO A 65 19.44 -24.48 33.47
C PRO A 65 20.67 -24.91 34.28
N ALA A 66 20.52 -25.91 35.16
CA ALA A 66 21.63 -26.40 35.97
C ALA A 66 22.57 -27.27 35.11
N ALA A 67 22.01 -28.14 34.26
CA ALA A 67 22.79 -28.93 33.31
C ALA A 67 23.49 -28.04 32.27
N ALA A 68 22.82 -27.02 31.76
CA ALA A 68 23.41 -26.05 30.82
C ALA A 68 24.61 -25.31 31.43
N ARG A 69 24.49 -24.83 32.67
CA ARG A 69 25.60 -24.18 33.40
C ARG A 69 26.76 -25.15 33.69
N ALA A 70 26.48 -26.40 34.01
CA ALA A 70 27.52 -27.41 34.22
C ALA A 70 28.29 -27.72 32.92
N ALA A 71 27.58 -27.84 31.80
CA ALA A 71 28.19 -28.04 30.48
C ALA A 71 29.07 -26.85 30.07
N LEU A 72 28.61 -25.62 30.34
CA LEU A 72 29.37 -24.40 30.11
C LEU A 72 30.68 -24.36 30.89
N ALA A 73 30.65 -24.70 32.18
CA ALA A 73 31.87 -24.79 32.99
C ALA A 73 32.86 -25.84 32.45
N GLY A 74 32.34 -26.94 31.87
CA GLY A 74 33.12 -27.92 31.12
C GLY A 74 33.80 -27.31 29.89
N PHE A 75 33.04 -26.58 29.07
CA PHE A 75 33.54 -25.88 27.89
C PHE A 75 34.61 -24.83 28.22
N GLU A 76 34.41 -24.02 29.27
CA GLU A 76 35.39 -23.04 29.76
C GLU A 76 36.68 -23.70 30.23
N THR A 77 36.61 -24.95 30.70
CA THR A 77 37.80 -25.73 31.08
C THR A 77 38.59 -26.13 29.83
N THR A 78 37.92 -26.58 28.76
CA THR A 78 38.57 -26.86 27.46
C THR A 78 39.24 -25.61 26.89
N GLU A 79 38.57 -24.45 26.94
CA GLU A 79 39.15 -23.16 26.53
C GLU A 79 40.38 -22.74 27.33
N ARG A 80 40.38 -22.99 28.65
CA ARG A 80 41.55 -22.75 29.50
C ARG A 80 42.70 -23.69 29.15
N LEU A 81 42.42 -24.95 28.82
CA LEU A 81 43.44 -25.93 28.40
C LEU A 81 44.08 -25.54 27.06
N ARG A 82 43.28 -25.10 26.07
CA ARG A 82 43.78 -24.57 24.79
C ARG A 82 44.71 -23.38 24.99
N ARG A 83 44.28 -22.40 25.80
CA ARG A 83 45.12 -21.25 26.17
C ARG A 83 46.41 -21.66 26.88
N ALA A 84 46.36 -22.67 27.75
CA ALA A 84 47.55 -23.21 28.41
C ALA A 84 48.49 -23.96 27.44
N ALA A 85 47.97 -24.47 26.33
CA ALA A 85 48.71 -25.13 25.26
C ALA A 85 49.19 -24.17 24.15
N ASP A 86 49.03 -22.85 24.33
CA ASP A 86 49.32 -21.80 23.32
C ASP A 86 48.54 -21.98 22.00
N GLU A 87 47.38 -22.65 22.09
CA GLU A 87 46.46 -22.76 20.97
C GLU A 87 45.53 -21.55 20.91
N PRO A 88 45.14 -21.09 19.69
CA PRO A 88 44.18 -20.01 19.55
C PRO A 88 42.83 -20.38 20.17
N SER A 89 42.19 -19.38 20.77
CA SER A 89 40.80 -19.44 21.25
C SER A 89 39.88 -20.00 20.15
N SER A 90 38.91 -20.82 20.53
CA SER A 90 37.90 -21.30 19.58
C SER A 90 36.97 -20.19 19.08
N GLY A 91 36.87 -19.07 19.83
CA GLY A 91 35.88 -18.03 19.60
C GLY A 91 34.44 -18.42 19.98
N LEU A 92 34.19 -19.64 20.45
CA LEU A 92 32.84 -20.15 20.77
C LEU A 92 32.40 -19.87 22.21
N ALA A 93 33.31 -19.47 23.11
CA ALA A 93 32.97 -19.22 24.52
C ALA A 93 31.86 -18.16 24.71
N PRO A 94 31.87 -17.01 24.01
CA PRO A 94 30.77 -16.04 24.08
C PRO A 94 29.42 -16.62 23.62
N TYR A 95 29.42 -17.47 22.58
CA TYR A 95 28.22 -18.13 22.06
C TYR A 95 27.67 -19.16 23.07
N ALA A 96 28.55 -19.94 23.69
CA ALA A 96 28.17 -20.91 24.72
C ALA A 96 27.56 -20.23 25.95
N GLN A 97 28.13 -19.11 26.40
CA GLN A 97 27.61 -18.30 27.50
C GLN A 97 26.23 -17.74 27.18
N HIS A 98 26.07 -17.08 26.03
CA HIS A 98 24.80 -16.54 25.57
C HIS A 98 23.69 -17.60 25.49
N LEU A 99 23.99 -18.77 24.93
CA LEU A 99 23.05 -19.87 24.82
C LEU A 99 22.55 -20.34 26.20
N VAL A 100 23.44 -20.42 27.19
CA VAL A 100 23.09 -20.84 28.55
C VAL A 100 22.28 -19.77 29.27
N ASP A 101 22.64 -18.49 29.12
CA ASP A 101 21.89 -17.40 29.73
C ASP A 101 20.45 -17.32 29.19
N ALA A 102 20.27 -17.61 27.90
CA ALA A 102 18.95 -17.69 27.25
C ALA A 102 18.04 -18.79 27.84
N THR A 103 18.60 -19.81 28.50
CA THR A 103 17.83 -20.89 29.15
C THR A 103 17.28 -20.53 30.53
N SER A 104 17.71 -19.40 31.12
CA SER A 104 17.44 -19.08 32.52
C SER A 104 15.97 -18.79 32.84
N GLY A 105 15.13 -18.54 31.83
CA GLY A 105 13.70 -18.21 31.98
C GLY A 105 13.41 -16.86 32.64
N ASP A 106 14.42 -16.21 33.24
CA ASP A 106 14.35 -14.89 33.86
C ASP A 106 14.87 -13.83 32.88
N ALA A 107 13.95 -13.04 32.32
CA ALA A 107 14.28 -11.98 31.38
C ALA A 107 15.14 -10.85 31.99
N ILE A 108 15.11 -10.63 33.30
CA ILE A 108 15.97 -9.64 33.96
C ILE A 108 17.39 -10.18 34.06
N ALA A 109 17.53 -11.44 34.49
CA ALA A 109 18.82 -12.12 34.55
C ALA A 109 19.47 -12.21 33.17
N TYR A 110 18.68 -12.58 32.14
CA TYR A 110 19.13 -12.62 30.76
C TYR A 110 19.62 -11.26 30.26
N ARG A 111 18.85 -10.18 30.46
CA ARG A 111 19.26 -8.82 30.05
C ARG A 111 20.55 -8.36 30.72
N ARG A 112 20.70 -8.64 32.02
CA ARG A 112 21.94 -8.32 32.73
C ARG A 112 23.12 -9.12 32.16
N ALA A 113 22.94 -10.41 31.91
CA ALA A 113 23.97 -11.26 31.35
C ALA A 113 24.36 -10.82 29.93
N THR A 114 23.40 -10.45 29.08
CA THR A 114 23.65 -9.89 27.75
C THR A 114 24.41 -8.57 27.80
N ALA A 115 24.06 -7.67 28.71
CA ALA A 115 24.79 -6.42 28.91
C ALA A 115 26.23 -6.66 29.40
N GLU A 116 26.42 -7.58 30.36
CA GLU A 116 27.74 -8.00 30.82
C GLU A 116 28.56 -8.65 29.71
N LEU A 117 27.93 -9.38 28.79
CA LEU A 117 28.61 -9.95 27.63
C LEU A 117 29.07 -8.83 26.70
N LEU A 118 28.18 -7.90 26.32
CA LEU A 118 28.47 -6.77 25.42
C LEU A 118 29.59 -5.86 25.92
N ASP A 119 29.72 -5.69 27.24
CA ASP A 119 30.80 -4.91 27.86
C ASP A 119 32.17 -5.60 27.76
N ARG A 120 32.22 -6.93 27.56
CA ARG A 120 33.47 -7.65 27.30
C ARG A 120 33.92 -7.34 25.87
N GLY A 121 35.05 -6.66 25.71
CA GLY A 121 35.56 -6.22 24.41
C GLY A 121 35.90 -7.33 23.39
N GLU A 122 35.93 -8.60 23.81
CA GLU A 122 36.35 -9.76 23.03
C GLU A 122 35.14 -10.62 22.58
N ILE A 123 34.23 -10.04 21.81
CA ILE A 123 33.09 -10.76 21.20
C ILE A 123 33.24 -10.74 19.69
N ASP A 124 32.93 -11.87 19.04
CA ASP A 124 32.80 -11.92 17.59
C ASP A 124 31.80 -10.87 17.08
N PRO A 125 32.12 -10.08 16.05
CA PRO A 125 31.25 -9.01 15.56
C PRO A 125 29.82 -9.46 15.24
N ALA A 126 29.61 -10.70 14.78
CA ALA A 126 28.27 -11.20 14.46
C ALA A 126 27.45 -11.44 15.75
N LEU A 127 28.04 -12.07 16.76
CA LEU A 127 27.37 -12.24 18.06
C LEU A 127 27.11 -10.90 18.73
N ARG A 128 28.06 -9.95 18.67
CA ARG A 128 27.84 -8.60 19.19
C ARG A 128 26.60 -7.97 18.55
N THR A 129 26.50 -8.02 17.22
CA THR A 129 25.32 -7.46 16.54
C THR A 129 24.04 -8.18 16.94
N GLN A 130 24.06 -9.51 17.03
CA GLN A 130 22.88 -10.27 17.47
C GLN A 130 22.42 -9.84 18.88
N LEU A 131 23.35 -9.71 19.83
CA LEU A 131 23.04 -9.27 21.19
C LEU A 131 22.56 -7.83 21.23
N GLU A 132 23.14 -6.94 20.42
CA GLU A 132 22.68 -5.57 20.26
C GLU A 132 21.25 -5.51 19.68
N MET A 133 20.91 -6.39 18.74
CA MET A 133 19.55 -6.53 18.21
C MET A 133 18.57 -7.05 19.26
N GLU A 134 18.93 -8.09 20.01
CA GLU A 134 18.08 -8.62 21.09
C GLU A 134 17.83 -7.60 22.20
N VAL A 135 18.84 -6.81 22.56
CA VAL A 135 18.69 -5.70 23.50
C VAL A 135 17.83 -4.58 22.90
N ALA A 136 18.00 -4.28 21.62
CA ALA A 136 17.20 -3.28 20.92
C ALA A 136 15.71 -3.67 20.84
N ASP A 137 15.40 -4.97 20.77
CA ASP A 137 14.05 -5.53 20.70
C ASP A 137 13.33 -5.66 22.06
N ASP A 138 13.96 -5.26 23.17
CA ASP A 138 13.31 -5.24 24.49
C ASP A 138 12.05 -4.33 24.48
N PRO A 139 10.85 -4.86 24.78
CA PRO A 139 9.61 -4.08 24.81
C PRO A 139 9.69 -2.82 25.69
N LEU A 140 10.40 -2.85 26.82
CA LEU A 140 10.56 -1.69 27.70
C LEU A 140 11.45 -0.63 27.07
N LEU A 141 12.54 -1.05 26.44
CA LEU A 141 13.47 -0.16 25.77
C LEU A 141 12.80 0.50 24.56
N LEU A 142 12.12 -0.31 23.73
CA LEU A 142 11.33 0.16 22.59
C LEU A 142 10.28 1.18 23.06
N ALA A 143 9.48 0.85 24.08
CA ALA A 143 8.49 1.79 24.59
C ALA A 143 9.10 3.12 25.08
N LYS A 144 10.23 3.07 25.80
CA LYS A 144 10.95 4.26 26.26
C LYS A 144 11.48 5.09 25.08
N GLN A 145 12.04 4.43 24.07
CA GLN A 145 12.49 5.08 22.84
C GLN A 145 11.34 5.76 22.11
N ARG A 146 10.19 5.09 21.95
CA ARG A 146 8.98 5.65 21.31
C ARG A 146 8.45 6.88 22.05
N ILE A 147 8.38 6.84 23.38
CA ILE A 147 7.99 8.02 24.18
C ILE A 147 8.97 9.19 23.96
N GLY A 148 10.28 8.91 23.91
CA GLY A 148 11.30 9.89 23.60
C GLY A 148 11.16 10.48 22.20
N GLU A 149 10.90 9.64 21.19
CA GLU A 149 10.62 10.05 19.81
C GLU A 149 9.39 10.95 19.71
N GLY A 150 8.29 10.62 20.39
CA GLY A 150 7.10 11.46 20.41
C GLY A 150 7.34 12.87 20.97
N ARG A 151 8.27 13.02 21.92
CA ARG A 151 8.72 14.34 22.41
C ARG A 151 9.56 15.06 21.35
N ARG A 152 10.53 14.35 20.76
CA ARG A 152 11.39 14.90 19.69
C ARG A 152 10.57 15.37 18.49
N VAL A 153 9.60 14.59 18.03
CA VAL A 153 8.70 14.95 16.91
C VAL A 153 7.96 16.26 17.19
N ARG A 154 7.41 16.45 18.40
CA ARG A 154 6.72 17.68 18.76
C ARG A 154 7.65 18.89 18.79
N VAL A 155 8.84 18.75 19.41
CA VAL A 155 9.85 19.81 19.43
C VAL A 155 10.32 20.16 18.02
N THR A 156 10.65 19.15 17.22
CA THR A 156 11.07 19.31 15.82
C THR A 156 10.00 20.00 14.99
N ARG A 157 8.72 19.64 15.15
CA ARG A 157 7.59 20.30 14.48
C ARG A 157 7.52 21.78 14.84
N ALA A 158 7.66 22.11 16.12
CA ALA A 158 7.62 23.50 16.59
C ALA A 158 8.78 24.34 16.06
N VAL A 159 10.00 23.83 16.16
CA VAL A 159 11.19 24.50 15.62
C VAL A 159 11.05 24.69 14.11
N ASN A 160 10.63 23.66 13.37
CA ASN A 160 10.47 23.74 11.93
C ASN A 160 9.43 24.78 11.50
N ALA A 161 8.27 24.83 12.16
CA ALA A 161 7.23 25.81 11.88
C ALA A 161 7.72 27.25 12.09
N LEU A 162 8.49 27.49 13.17
CA LEU A 162 9.06 28.80 13.46
C LEU A 162 10.21 29.15 12.50
N SER A 163 11.12 28.21 12.22
CA SER A 163 12.24 28.41 11.29
C SER A 163 11.74 28.70 9.87
N GLU A 164 10.69 28.01 9.42
CA GLU A 164 10.04 28.28 8.13
C GLU A 164 9.43 29.68 8.08
N ALA A 165 8.69 30.08 9.11
CA ALA A 165 8.08 31.40 9.20
C ALA A 165 9.13 32.52 9.18
N VAL A 166 10.24 32.35 9.89
CA VAL A 166 11.35 33.31 9.92
C VAL A 166 12.09 33.34 8.57
N GLY A 167 12.43 32.19 8.01
CA GLY A 167 13.19 32.10 6.76
C GLY A 167 12.46 32.62 5.53
N ARG A 168 11.14 32.42 5.45
CA ARG A 168 10.32 33.02 4.39
C ARG A 168 10.16 34.52 4.52
N SER A 169 10.42 35.08 5.71
CA SER A 169 10.26 36.50 6.00
C SER A 169 11.53 37.32 5.75
N ILE A 170 12.65 36.69 5.38
CA ILE A 170 13.94 37.36 5.16
C ILE A 170 13.85 38.41 4.04
N LEU A 171 13.07 38.15 2.98
CA LEU A 171 12.88 39.11 1.87
C LEU A 171 11.76 40.12 2.12
N THR A 172 10.93 39.92 3.15
CA THR A 172 9.74 40.74 3.46
C THR A 172 9.61 40.98 4.97
N LEU A 173 10.66 41.55 5.56
CA LEU A 173 10.82 41.75 7.02
C LEU A 173 9.62 42.45 7.71
N ALA A 174 8.91 43.34 7.00
CA ALA A 174 7.71 44.00 7.53
C ALA A 174 6.56 43.03 7.91
N PHE A 175 6.52 41.85 7.29
CA PHE A 175 5.50 40.83 7.55
C PHE A 175 5.96 39.71 8.49
N ALA A 176 7.21 39.76 8.99
CA ALA A 176 7.76 38.73 9.87
C ALA A 176 6.94 38.51 11.16
N PRO A 177 6.48 39.56 11.89
CA PRO A 177 5.67 39.37 13.10
C PRO A 177 4.33 38.68 12.82
N ILE A 178 3.70 39.02 11.68
CA ILE A 178 2.42 38.44 11.26
C ILE A 178 2.60 36.96 10.93
N ARG A 179 3.64 36.59 10.19
CA ARG A 179 3.92 35.19 9.79
C ARG A 179 4.33 34.32 10.97
N VAL A 180 5.13 34.84 11.91
CA VAL A 180 5.43 34.12 13.16
C VAL A 180 4.17 33.94 14.00
N GLY A 181 3.31 34.96 14.09
CA GLY A 181 1.99 34.85 14.73
C GLY A 181 1.12 33.78 14.09
N GLN A 182 1.04 33.73 12.76
CA GLN A 182 0.32 32.69 12.01
C GLN A 182 0.90 31.29 12.24
N ALA A 183 2.23 31.15 12.29
CA ALA A 183 2.87 29.86 12.58
C ALA A 183 2.57 29.37 14.00
N LEU A 184 2.56 30.26 15.00
CA LEU A 184 2.19 29.92 16.37
C LEU A 184 0.71 29.53 16.48
N VAL A 185 -0.18 30.26 15.80
CA VAL A 185 -1.60 29.91 15.72
C VAL A 185 -1.78 28.56 15.02
N GLY A 186 -1.08 28.34 13.91
CA GLY A 186 -1.08 27.07 13.19
C GLY A 186 -0.57 25.90 14.04
N LEU A 187 0.45 26.12 14.87
CA LEU A 187 0.96 25.14 15.81
C LEU A 187 -0.03 24.84 16.93
N ALA A 188 -0.66 25.86 17.50
CA ALA A 188 -1.69 25.69 18.54
C ALA A 188 -2.90 24.92 18.00
N VAL A 189 -3.32 25.24 16.77
CA VAL A 189 -4.38 24.50 16.06
C VAL A 189 -3.96 23.07 15.78
N ALA A 190 -2.72 22.83 15.32
CA ALA A 190 -2.22 21.48 15.08
C ALA A 190 -2.19 20.65 16.37
N GLU A 191 -1.72 21.20 17.49
CA GLU A 191 -1.72 20.52 18.79
C GLU A 191 -3.15 20.25 19.30
N HIS A 192 -4.09 21.15 19.02
CA HIS A 192 -5.51 20.94 19.35
C HIS A 192 -6.17 19.85 18.49
N MET A 193 -5.74 19.74 17.24
CA MET A 193 -6.24 18.76 16.28
C MET A 193 -5.59 17.39 16.41
N ASP A 194 -4.39 17.32 16.99
CA ASP A 194 -3.71 16.06 17.26
C ASP A 194 -4.57 15.16 18.17
N ASP A 195 -4.48 13.86 17.91
CA ASP A 195 -5.15 12.87 18.73
C ASP A 195 -4.56 12.90 20.15
N PRO A 196 -5.40 12.75 21.22
CA PRO A 196 -4.93 12.67 22.60
C PRO A 196 -3.80 11.67 22.85
N ILE A 197 -3.74 10.58 22.06
CA ILE A 197 -2.62 9.64 22.03
C ILE A 197 -1.90 9.71 20.68
N SER A 198 -0.60 10.01 20.72
CA SER A 198 0.25 10.02 19.52
C SER A 198 0.53 8.59 19.02
N LEU A 199 0.96 8.45 17.76
CA LEU A 199 1.34 7.17 17.17
C LEU A 199 2.40 6.44 18.02
N GLN A 200 3.44 7.16 18.43
CA GLN A 200 4.51 6.62 19.26
C GLN A 200 4.03 6.20 20.65
N GLN A 201 3.04 6.91 21.22
CA GLN A 201 2.42 6.48 22.47
C GLN A 201 1.57 5.22 22.30
N ARG A 202 0.95 5.00 21.13
CA ARG A 202 0.24 3.74 20.83
C ARG A 202 1.21 2.57 20.70
N GLN A 203 2.35 2.77 20.04
CA GLN A 203 3.43 1.79 19.98
C GLN A 203 3.94 1.46 21.39
N ALA A 204 4.25 2.48 22.19
CA ALA A 204 4.68 2.29 23.57
C ALA A 204 3.63 1.54 24.41
N LEU A 205 2.34 1.86 24.25
CA LEU A 205 1.24 1.17 24.92
C LEU A 205 1.19 -0.33 24.56
N ALA A 206 1.39 -0.67 23.28
CA ALA A 206 1.40 -2.06 22.86
C ALA A 206 2.59 -2.83 23.44
N HIS A 207 3.80 -2.27 23.39
CA HIS A 207 4.98 -2.87 24.00
C HIS A 207 4.85 -3.02 25.52
N TRP A 208 4.27 -2.04 26.22
CA TRP A 208 3.99 -2.17 27.66
C TRP A 208 2.97 -3.27 27.97
N LYS A 209 1.91 -3.41 27.16
CA LYS A 209 0.95 -4.52 27.31
C LYS A 209 1.60 -5.87 27.09
N GLN A 210 2.36 -6.02 26.01
CA GLN A 210 3.13 -7.23 25.73
C GLN A 210 4.06 -7.57 26.90
N TYR A 211 4.78 -6.59 27.45
CA TYR A 211 5.66 -6.81 28.59
C TYR A 211 4.90 -7.31 29.83
N VAL A 212 3.77 -6.69 30.18
CA VAL A 212 2.95 -7.08 31.33
C VAL A 212 2.32 -8.47 31.13
N GLU A 213 1.93 -8.81 29.90
CA GLU A 213 1.40 -10.13 29.55
C GLU A 213 2.47 -11.22 29.66
N THR A 214 3.69 -10.97 29.20
CA THR A 214 4.80 -11.93 29.27
C THR A 214 5.40 -12.03 30.67
N HIS A 215 5.43 -10.94 31.45
CA HIS A 215 6.14 -10.87 32.74
C HIS A 215 5.27 -10.26 33.87
N PRO A 216 4.12 -10.88 34.22
CA PRO A 216 3.15 -10.29 35.13
C PRO A 216 3.64 -10.13 36.58
N GLU A 217 4.60 -10.94 37.02
CA GLU A 217 5.08 -10.95 38.42
C GLU A 217 6.19 -9.93 38.71
N THR A 218 6.68 -9.21 37.69
CA THR A 218 7.79 -8.26 37.84
C THR A 218 7.36 -6.97 38.57
N PRO A 219 8.25 -6.32 39.33
CA PRO A 219 7.95 -5.03 39.97
C PRO A 219 7.68 -3.94 38.92
N GLU A 220 8.36 -3.97 37.78
CA GLU A 220 8.15 -3.06 36.66
C GLU A 220 6.74 -3.19 36.06
N ALA A 221 6.19 -4.41 35.98
CA ALA A 221 4.83 -4.62 35.49
C ALA A 221 3.80 -3.86 36.34
N ARG A 222 3.98 -3.80 37.67
CA ARG A 222 3.08 -3.04 38.57
C ARG A 222 3.09 -1.55 38.28
N GLU A 223 4.26 -0.96 38.03
CA GLU A 223 4.37 0.45 37.64
C GLU A 223 3.79 0.74 36.25
N LEU A 224 3.84 -0.24 35.35
CA LEU A 224 3.32 -0.08 33.99
C LEU A 224 1.80 -0.10 33.92
N VAL A 225 1.11 -0.79 34.84
CA VAL A 225 -0.37 -0.82 34.86
C VAL A 225 -0.96 0.58 34.88
N GLU A 226 -0.49 1.47 35.76
CA GLU A 226 -0.97 2.86 35.83
C GLU A 226 -0.71 3.63 34.52
N LYS A 227 0.45 3.42 33.91
CA LYS A 227 0.82 4.07 32.64
C LYS A 227 -0.04 3.56 31.48
N ILE A 228 -0.33 2.25 31.46
CA ILE A 228 -1.20 1.59 30.49
C ILE A 228 -2.62 2.12 30.63
N GLU A 229 -3.15 2.25 31.85
CA GLU A 229 -4.48 2.81 32.11
C GLU A 229 -4.60 4.26 31.61
N SER A 230 -3.61 5.11 31.93
CA SER A 230 -3.58 6.51 31.47
C SER A 230 -3.53 6.62 29.94
N LEU A 231 -2.72 5.80 29.26
CA LEU A 231 -2.66 5.80 27.79
C LEU A 231 -3.91 5.17 27.15
N ASN A 232 -4.48 4.12 27.75
CA ASN A 232 -5.76 3.55 27.30
C ASN A 232 -6.88 4.60 27.36
N ALA A 233 -6.95 5.40 28.42
CA ALA A 233 -7.93 6.48 28.53
C ALA A 233 -7.77 7.51 27.39
N LYS A 234 -6.54 7.90 27.04
CA LYS A 234 -6.27 8.76 25.88
C LYS A 234 -6.66 8.10 24.56
N TRP A 235 -6.38 6.81 24.41
CA TRP A 235 -6.76 6.05 23.23
C TRP A 235 -8.28 5.95 23.05
N PHE A 236 -9.03 5.69 24.13
CA PHE A 236 -10.49 5.71 24.12
C PHE A 236 -11.03 7.10 23.78
N ALA A 237 -10.43 8.17 24.33
CA ALA A 237 -10.79 9.54 23.96
C ALA A 237 -10.57 9.82 22.46
N THR A 238 -9.47 9.35 21.88
CA THR A 238 -9.22 9.42 20.44
C THR A 238 -10.26 8.66 19.62
N LYS A 239 -10.52 7.39 19.96
CA LYS A 239 -11.49 6.57 19.23
C LYS A 239 -12.90 7.16 19.31
N ARG A 240 -13.31 7.64 20.48
CA ARG A 240 -14.54 8.41 20.69
C ARG A 240 -14.60 9.65 19.79
N ARG A 241 -13.58 10.52 19.81
CA ARG A 241 -13.55 11.76 19.01
C ARG A 241 -13.66 11.48 17.51
N ARG A 242 -13.03 10.40 17.02
CA ARG A 242 -13.14 9.97 15.61
C ARG A 242 -14.55 9.46 15.30
N SER A 243 -15.12 8.60 16.15
CA SER A 243 -16.47 8.06 15.96
C SER A 243 -17.57 9.13 16.02
N VAL A 244 -17.46 10.10 16.93
CA VAL A 244 -18.40 11.25 17.02
C VAL A 244 -18.36 12.08 15.73
N ARG A 245 -17.17 12.48 15.27
CA ARG A 245 -17.02 13.24 14.01
C ARG A 245 -17.58 12.50 12.80
N ALA A 246 -17.31 11.20 12.71
CA ALA A 246 -17.84 10.37 11.64
C ALA A 246 -19.37 10.21 11.72
N ALA A 247 -19.94 10.10 12.93
CA ALA A 247 -21.39 10.04 13.13
C ALA A 247 -22.09 11.35 12.70
N GLU A 248 -21.48 12.50 13.00
CA GLU A 248 -21.98 13.81 12.57
C GLU A 248 -21.99 13.94 11.05
N GLN A 249 -20.87 13.60 10.41
CA GLN A 249 -20.80 13.57 8.95
C GLN A 249 -21.86 12.64 8.36
N ALA A 250 -22.04 11.43 8.92
CA ALA A 250 -23.08 10.52 8.47
C ALA A 250 -24.50 11.12 8.60
N LEU A 251 -24.81 11.83 9.70
CA LEU A 251 -26.10 12.52 9.87
C LEU A 251 -26.30 13.67 8.88
N GLU A 252 -25.25 14.45 8.60
CA GLU A 252 -25.28 15.53 7.61
C GLU A 252 -25.58 15.00 6.21
N HIS A 253 -25.09 13.80 5.88
CA HIS A 253 -25.33 13.13 4.60
C HIS A 253 -26.62 12.28 4.58
N GLY A 254 -27.46 12.36 5.63
CA GLY A 254 -28.71 11.60 5.72
C GLY A 254 -28.55 10.09 5.96
N GLN A 255 -27.33 9.62 6.23
CA GLN A 255 -26.98 8.23 6.48
C GLN A 255 -27.27 7.84 7.94
N ASN A 256 -28.55 7.91 8.33
CA ASN A 256 -28.98 7.79 9.72
C ASN A 256 -28.56 6.46 10.38
N ASP A 257 -28.56 5.34 9.64
CA ASP A 257 -28.16 4.03 10.16
C ASP A 257 -26.66 3.96 10.48
N LEU A 258 -25.81 4.53 9.60
CA LEU A 258 -24.37 4.63 9.82
C LEU A 258 -24.07 5.55 11.01
N ALA A 259 -24.77 6.69 11.07
CA ALA A 259 -24.64 7.61 12.19
C ALA A 259 -24.98 6.96 13.53
N LEU A 260 -26.07 6.17 13.59
CA LEU A 260 -26.47 5.45 14.79
C LEU A 260 -25.35 4.49 15.25
N LEU A 261 -24.83 3.66 14.34
CA LEU A 261 -23.75 2.71 14.63
C LEU A 261 -22.47 3.41 15.12
N LEU A 262 -22.11 4.54 14.50
CA LEU A 262 -20.92 5.31 14.87
C LEU A 262 -21.09 6.01 16.23
N ALA A 263 -22.29 6.52 16.53
CA ALA A 263 -22.61 7.10 17.83
C ALA A 263 -22.59 6.05 18.95
N GLU A 264 -23.17 4.86 18.72
CA GLU A 264 -23.08 3.73 19.66
C GLU A 264 -21.63 3.27 19.88
N ARG A 265 -20.83 3.24 18.81
CA ARG A 265 -19.39 2.95 18.92
C ARG A 265 -18.68 4.00 19.79
N ALA A 266 -19.03 5.28 19.68
CA ALA A 266 -18.47 6.32 20.55
C ALA A 266 -18.87 6.09 22.03
N LEU A 267 -20.12 5.70 22.29
CA LEU A 267 -20.63 5.40 23.64
C LEU A 267 -19.98 4.16 24.27
N ARG A 268 -19.55 3.17 23.47
CA ARG A 268 -18.74 2.05 23.97
C ARG A 268 -17.40 2.48 24.55
N TYR A 269 -16.78 3.53 24.00
CA TYR A 269 -15.52 4.07 24.52
C TYR A 269 -15.73 5.08 25.66
N ALA A 270 -16.85 5.79 25.67
CA ALA A 270 -17.21 6.74 26.71
C ALA A 270 -18.74 6.77 26.92
N PRO A 271 -19.27 5.96 27.85
CA PRO A 271 -20.71 5.85 28.09
C PRO A 271 -21.38 7.18 28.44
N ASP A 272 -20.65 8.10 29.08
CA ASP A 272 -21.14 9.40 29.59
C ASP A 272 -21.03 10.57 28.60
N ASP A 273 -20.62 10.32 27.35
CA ASP A 273 -20.50 11.39 26.37
C ASP A 273 -21.87 11.93 25.93
N ARG A 274 -22.21 13.15 26.38
CA ARG A 274 -23.47 13.84 26.05
C ARG A 274 -23.64 14.16 24.57
N ARG A 275 -22.55 14.36 23.80
CA ARG A 275 -22.60 14.65 22.37
C ARG A 275 -22.92 13.37 21.61
N ALA A 276 -22.23 12.27 21.93
CA ALA A 276 -22.51 10.96 21.35
C ALA A 276 -23.93 10.46 21.67
N ARG A 277 -24.43 10.67 22.91
CA ARG A 277 -25.82 10.35 23.25
C ARG A 277 -26.83 11.12 22.39
N ARG A 278 -26.64 12.44 22.24
CA ARG A 278 -27.51 13.26 21.37
C ARG A 278 -27.50 12.80 19.92
N LEU A 279 -26.32 12.49 19.37
CA LEU A 279 -26.22 11.98 18.00
C LEU A 279 -26.91 10.63 17.82
N ARG A 280 -26.76 9.72 18.79
CA ARG A 280 -27.47 8.45 18.83
C ARG A 280 -28.98 8.70 18.86
N ASP A 281 -29.47 9.52 19.78
CA ASP A 281 -30.90 9.77 19.95
C ASP A 281 -31.51 10.41 18.70
N THR A 282 -30.84 11.39 18.09
CA THR A 282 -31.28 11.99 16.80
C THR A 282 -31.28 10.95 15.68
N ALA A 283 -30.24 10.13 15.57
CA ALA A 283 -30.15 9.10 14.54
C ALA A 283 -31.22 8.02 14.73
N GLU A 284 -31.42 7.57 15.96
CA GLU A 284 -32.42 6.58 16.37
C GLU A 284 -33.82 7.10 16.10
N GLU A 285 -34.13 8.34 16.46
CA GLU A 285 -35.42 8.98 16.15
C GLU A 285 -35.68 9.01 14.63
N ARG A 286 -34.68 9.40 13.82
CA ARG A 286 -34.81 9.42 12.35
C ARG A 286 -34.99 8.02 11.76
N VAL A 287 -34.26 7.02 12.28
CA VAL A 287 -34.41 5.62 11.87
C VAL A 287 -35.77 5.06 12.28
N ALA A 288 -36.20 5.33 13.51
CA ALA A 288 -37.49 4.91 14.05
C ALA A 288 -38.65 5.56 13.30
N HIS A 289 -38.58 6.87 13.02
CA HIS A 289 -39.55 7.58 12.20
C HIS A 289 -39.65 6.95 10.81
N ARG A 290 -38.52 6.70 10.13
CA ARG A 290 -38.51 6.04 8.81
C ARG A 290 -39.13 4.64 8.87
N ARG A 291 -38.82 3.86 9.90
CA ARG A 291 -39.40 2.52 10.10
C ARG A 291 -40.88 2.58 10.42
N ALA A 292 -41.33 3.54 11.22
CA ALA A 292 -42.72 3.74 11.58
C ALA A 292 -43.54 4.18 10.37
N GLU A 293 -43.05 5.11 9.56
CA GLU A 293 -43.70 5.50 8.30
C GLU A 293 -43.80 4.32 7.34
N ARG A 294 -42.74 3.49 7.26
CA ARG A 294 -42.79 2.23 6.50
C ARG A 294 -43.75 1.19 7.09
N ALA A 295 -43.86 1.09 8.40
CA ALA A 295 -44.80 0.17 9.04
C ALA A 295 -46.25 0.63 8.83
N LYS A 296 -46.52 1.93 8.99
CA LYS A 296 -47.80 2.56 8.66
C LYS A 296 -48.19 2.39 7.20
N SER A 297 -47.22 2.37 6.28
CA SER A 297 -47.46 2.04 4.87
C SER A 297 -47.60 0.53 4.61
N LEU A 298 -47.53 -0.34 5.62
CA LEU A 298 -47.89 -1.76 5.49
C LEU A 298 -49.21 -2.08 6.20
N GLU A 299 -49.74 -1.15 7.00
CA GLU A 299 -51.02 -1.28 7.68
C GLU A 299 -52.18 -1.08 6.70
N ALA A 300 -53.06 -2.09 6.61
CA ALA A 300 -54.31 -1.95 5.88
C ALA A 300 -55.16 -0.85 6.53
N THR A 301 -55.43 0.21 5.78
CA THR A 301 -56.23 1.34 6.27
C THR A 301 -57.67 0.85 6.50
N ARG A 302 -58.20 1.02 7.72
CA ARG A 302 -59.60 0.75 8.06
C ARG A 302 -60.49 1.87 7.54
N GLY A 303 -60.52 2.07 6.23
CA GLY A 303 -61.48 2.94 5.56
C GLY A 303 -62.86 2.29 5.47
N PRO A 304 -63.93 3.04 5.15
CA PRO A 304 -65.19 2.44 4.76
C PRO A 304 -64.94 1.46 3.61
N LEU A 305 -65.41 0.22 3.78
CA LEU A 305 -65.35 -0.78 2.72
C LEU A 305 -65.99 -0.17 1.46
N PRO A 306 -65.35 -0.31 0.29
CA PRO A 306 -65.92 0.22 -0.94
C PRO A 306 -67.32 -0.37 -1.12
N ASP A 307 -68.28 0.47 -1.52
CA ASP A 307 -69.60 -0.04 -1.89
C ASP A 307 -69.43 -0.90 -3.16
N LEU A 308 -69.37 -2.21 -2.99
CA LEU A 308 -69.22 -3.16 -4.10
C LEU A 308 -70.43 -3.18 -5.05
N ARG A 309 -71.49 -2.43 -4.72
CA ARG A 309 -72.61 -2.14 -5.63
C ARG A 309 -72.27 -1.07 -6.66
N ASP A 310 -71.24 -0.25 -6.42
CA ASP A 310 -70.68 0.64 -7.43
C ASP A 310 -70.00 -0.22 -8.52
N PRO A 311 -70.53 -0.22 -9.76
CA PRO A 311 -69.99 -1.02 -10.85
C PRO A 311 -68.55 -0.62 -11.20
N HIS A 312 -68.14 0.64 -10.98
CA HIS A 312 -66.78 1.10 -11.28
C HIS A 312 -65.79 0.63 -10.21
N ALA A 313 -66.17 0.67 -8.93
CA ALA A 313 -65.38 0.12 -7.83
C ALA A 313 -65.17 -1.40 -7.98
N ARG A 314 -66.24 -2.12 -8.32
CA ARG A 314 -66.17 -3.55 -8.60
C ARG A 314 -65.33 -3.84 -9.85
N GLY A 315 -65.44 -3.01 -10.88
CA GLY A 315 -64.66 -3.11 -12.12
C GLY A 315 -63.16 -3.04 -11.86
N LEU A 316 -62.70 -2.07 -11.07
CA LEU A 316 -61.28 -1.93 -10.70
C LEU A 316 -60.76 -3.14 -9.91
N LEU A 317 -61.54 -3.63 -8.93
CA LEU A 317 -61.14 -4.81 -8.15
C LEU A 317 -61.03 -6.07 -9.02
N ILE A 318 -61.94 -6.26 -9.96
CA ILE A 318 -61.87 -7.38 -10.91
C ILE A 318 -60.64 -7.23 -11.80
N ALA A 319 -60.37 -6.03 -12.31
CA ALA A 319 -59.19 -5.77 -13.16
C ALA A 319 -57.88 -6.07 -12.41
N LEU A 320 -57.78 -5.71 -11.13
CA LEU A 320 -56.59 -6.00 -10.31
C LEU A 320 -56.38 -7.48 -9.97
N MET A 321 -57.46 -8.28 -9.95
CA MET A 321 -57.38 -9.72 -9.63
C MET A 321 -57.32 -10.62 -10.87
N ALA A 322 -57.79 -10.13 -12.01
CA ALA A 322 -57.81 -10.87 -13.26
C ALA A 322 -56.45 -10.81 -13.94
N ASP A 323 -55.96 -11.95 -14.40
CA ASP A 323 -54.78 -12.01 -15.26
C ASP A 323 -55.06 -11.25 -16.57
N GLY A 324 -54.26 -10.24 -16.88
CA GLY A 324 -54.46 -9.34 -18.03
C GLY A 324 -55.65 -8.37 -17.91
N GLY A 325 -56.13 -8.07 -16.70
CA GLY A 325 -57.18 -7.06 -16.50
C GLY A 325 -56.76 -5.65 -16.92
N ASP A 326 -57.67 -4.89 -17.55
CA ASP A 326 -57.42 -3.50 -17.95
C ASP A 326 -57.56 -2.56 -16.74
N VAL A 327 -56.51 -2.51 -15.92
CA VAL A 327 -56.43 -1.70 -14.70
C VAL A 327 -56.49 -0.20 -15.02
N VAL A 328 -55.96 0.23 -16.18
CA VAL A 328 -55.94 1.64 -16.59
C VAL A 328 -57.36 2.11 -16.88
N ALA A 329 -58.08 1.42 -17.77
CA ALA A 329 -59.46 1.80 -18.11
C ALA A 329 -60.40 1.71 -16.90
N ALA A 330 -60.22 0.71 -16.04
CA ALA A 330 -61.02 0.58 -14.83
C ALA A 330 -60.73 1.70 -13.80
N SER A 331 -59.46 2.11 -13.68
CA SER A 331 -59.05 3.23 -12.82
C SER A 331 -59.60 4.56 -13.35
N ASP A 332 -59.50 4.80 -14.66
CA ASP A 332 -60.02 6.02 -15.29
C ASP A 332 -61.54 6.12 -15.22
N ALA A 333 -62.25 5.01 -15.41
CA ALA A 333 -63.70 4.97 -15.27
C ALA A 333 -64.16 5.27 -13.83
N LEU A 334 -63.41 4.80 -12.83
CA LEU A 334 -63.66 5.12 -11.43
C LEU A 334 -63.35 6.60 -11.12
N LEU A 335 -62.21 7.11 -11.58
CA LEU A 335 -61.80 8.50 -11.34
C LEU A 335 -62.68 9.52 -12.08
N ALA A 336 -63.25 9.17 -13.23
CA ALA A 336 -64.18 10.03 -13.95
C ALA A 336 -65.52 10.20 -13.21
N THR A 337 -65.95 9.15 -12.51
CA THR A 337 -67.24 9.13 -11.79
C THR A 337 -67.10 9.64 -10.35
N SER A 338 -65.98 9.29 -9.69
CA SER A 338 -65.71 9.57 -8.28
C SER A 338 -64.25 10.02 -8.09
N PRO A 339 -63.87 11.24 -8.54
CA PRO A 339 -62.47 11.71 -8.51
C PRO A 339 -61.92 11.88 -7.09
N GLU A 340 -62.76 12.11 -6.09
CA GLU A 340 -62.38 12.20 -4.67
C GLU A 340 -63.06 11.10 -3.83
N GLY A 341 -63.50 10.02 -4.49
CA GLY A 341 -64.12 8.88 -3.80
C GLY A 341 -63.13 8.11 -2.93
N PRO A 342 -63.61 7.21 -2.06
CA PRO A 342 -62.78 6.44 -1.13
C PRO A 342 -61.74 5.52 -1.81
N LEU A 343 -61.94 5.19 -3.09
CA LEU A 343 -61.00 4.42 -3.91
C LEU A 343 -60.17 5.28 -4.87
N ALA A 344 -60.30 6.61 -4.86
CA ALA A 344 -59.62 7.46 -5.83
C ALA A 344 -58.08 7.35 -5.70
N GLY A 345 -57.54 7.36 -4.47
CA GLY A 345 -56.11 7.09 -4.23
C GLY A 345 -55.67 5.70 -4.69
N ALA A 346 -56.50 4.67 -4.48
CA ALA A 346 -56.25 3.30 -4.93
C ALA A 346 -56.26 3.18 -6.46
N ALA A 347 -57.20 3.84 -7.13
CA ALA A 347 -57.23 3.90 -8.59
C ALA A 347 -56.02 4.63 -9.16
N ARG A 348 -55.62 5.77 -8.59
CA ARG A 348 -54.39 6.48 -9.02
C ARG A 348 -53.14 5.63 -8.79
N PHE A 349 -53.04 4.98 -7.64
CA PHE A 349 -51.91 4.10 -7.33
C PHE A 349 -51.87 2.89 -8.28
N ALA A 350 -53.01 2.24 -8.52
CA ALA A 350 -53.13 1.11 -9.44
C ALA A 350 -52.79 1.52 -10.88
N ARG A 351 -53.32 2.67 -11.34
CA ARG A 351 -53.01 3.23 -12.66
C ARG A 351 -51.53 3.55 -12.82
N ALA A 352 -50.89 4.15 -11.81
CA ALA A 352 -49.47 4.42 -11.82
C ALA A 352 -48.64 3.13 -11.95
N ASN A 353 -48.92 2.09 -11.15
CA ASN A 353 -48.23 0.81 -11.27
C ASN A 353 -48.47 0.14 -12.62
N ALA A 354 -49.71 0.19 -13.14
CA ALA A 354 -50.03 -0.34 -14.46
C ALA A 354 -49.29 0.41 -15.59
N ALA A 355 -49.04 1.72 -15.43
CA ALA A 355 -48.17 2.46 -16.35
C ALA A 355 -46.73 1.95 -16.30
N GLY A 356 -46.21 1.65 -15.10
CA GLY A 356 -44.88 1.04 -14.93
C GLY A 356 -44.76 -0.35 -15.54
N GLU A 357 -45.76 -1.22 -15.32
CA GLU A 357 -45.83 -2.56 -15.93
C GLU A 357 -45.92 -2.48 -17.47
N ALA A 358 -46.50 -1.40 -18.01
CA ALA A 358 -46.54 -1.12 -19.43
C ALA A 358 -45.26 -0.42 -19.98
N GLY A 359 -44.21 -0.30 -19.16
CA GLY A 359 -42.93 0.32 -19.54
C GLY A 359 -42.92 1.86 -19.55
N ARG A 360 -43.96 2.52 -19.04
CA ARG A 360 -44.05 3.99 -18.93
C ARG A 360 -43.65 4.44 -17.52
N GLU A 361 -42.36 4.31 -17.24
CA GLU A 361 -41.80 4.55 -15.90
C GLU A 361 -41.89 6.02 -15.47
N SER A 362 -41.63 6.98 -16.37
CA SER A 362 -41.77 8.40 -16.07
C SER A 362 -43.20 8.73 -15.65
N GLU A 363 -44.19 8.15 -16.33
CA GLU A 363 -45.61 8.32 -15.99
C GLU A 363 -45.91 7.74 -14.60
N MET A 364 -45.49 6.50 -14.35
CA MET A 364 -45.62 5.86 -13.03
C MET A 364 -45.04 6.72 -11.92
N TRP A 365 -43.78 7.16 -12.03
CA TRP A 365 -43.12 7.91 -10.97
C TRP A 365 -43.70 9.30 -10.78
N ASN A 366 -44.13 9.98 -11.86
CA ASN A 366 -44.81 11.27 -11.76
C ASN A 366 -46.17 11.13 -11.04
N GLU A 367 -46.96 10.10 -11.35
CA GLU A 367 -48.22 9.84 -10.67
C GLU A 367 -48.03 9.44 -9.20
N LEU A 368 -47.04 8.60 -8.91
CA LEU A 368 -46.67 8.23 -7.53
C LEU A 368 -46.15 9.44 -6.74
N ALA A 369 -45.35 10.32 -7.34
CA ALA A 369 -44.87 11.54 -6.70
C ALA A 369 -46.03 12.52 -6.41
N ALA A 370 -46.96 12.68 -7.36
CA ALA A 370 -48.16 13.49 -7.16
C ALA A 370 -49.06 12.94 -6.05
N LEU A 371 -49.20 11.61 -5.96
CA LEU A 371 -49.94 10.94 -4.89
C LEU A 371 -49.20 11.03 -3.54
N ALA A 372 -47.88 10.90 -3.54
CA ALA A 372 -47.03 11.06 -2.36
C ALA A 372 -47.05 12.47 -1.77
N GLY A 373 -47.36 13.49 -2.59
CA GLY A 373 -47.54 14.87 -2.17
C GLY A 373 -48.87 15.16 -1.46
N ARG A 374 -49.83 14.24 -1.49
CA ARG A 374 -51.14 14.39 -0.82
C ARG A 374 -51.06 14.10 0.68
N ASP A 375 -52.10 14.50 1.41
CA ASP A 375 -52.23 14.23 2.84
C ASP A 375 -52.42 12.71 3.07
N PRO A 376 -51.51 12.04 3.80
CA PRO A 376 -51.63 10.65 4.24
C PRO A 376 -52.94 10.28 4.93
N ASP A 377 -53.57 11.23 5.63
CA ASP A 377 -54.75 11.01 6.44
C ASP A 377 -56.04 11.06 5.59
N GLU A 378 -56.00 11.75 4.45
CA GLU A 378 -57.11 11.85 3.50
C GLU A 378 -57.03 10.81 2.38
N GLU A 379 -55.81 10.49 1.93
CA GLU A 379 -55.55 9.56 0.81
C GLU A 379 -54.68 8.38 1.30
N PRO A 380 -55.28 7.21 1.61
CA PRO A 380 -54.57 6.08 2.19
C PRO A 380 -53.33 5.65 1.39
N MET A 381 -53.40 5.76 0.06
CA MET A 381 -52.32 5.38 -0.86
C MET A 381 -51.18 6.40 -0.95
N ALA A 382 -51.35 7.62 -0.44
CA ALA A 382 -50.28 8.62 -0.39
C ALA A 382 -49.07 8.13 0.44
N ARG A 383 -49.31 7.39 1.53
CA ARG A 383 -48.25 6.77 2.36
C ARG A 383 -47.45 5.71 1.60
N HIS A 384 -48.15 4.84 0.87
CA HIS A 384 -47.53 3.80 0.06
C HIS A 384 -46.70 4.41 -1.08
N ALA A 385 -47.26 5.41 -1.77
CA ALA A 385 -46.56 6.13 -2.83
C ALA A 385 -45.30 6.84 -2.31
N ARG A 386 -45.39 7.55 -1.16
CA ARG A 386 -44.25 8.21 -0.53
C ARG A 386 -43.14 7.22 -0.15
N ALA A 387 -43.50 6.06 0.42
CA ALA A 387 -42.54 5.03 0.77
C ALA A 387 -41.78 4.46 -0.45
N LEU A 388 -42.45 4.34 -1.61
CA LEU A 388 -41.82 3.90 -2.86
C LEU A 388 -40.91 4.99 -3.46
N VAL A 389 -41.38 6.23 -3.52
CA VAL A 389 -40.66 7.37 -4.09
C VAL A 389 -39.39 7.69 -3.28
N ASP A 390 -39.48 7.70 -1.95
CA ASP A 390 -38.37 8.10 -1.07
C ASP A 390 -37.28 7.02 -0.91
N THR A 391 -37.52 5.79 -1.39
CA THR A 391 -36.57 4.68 -1.22
C THR A 391 -35.63 4.58 -2.43
N PRO A 392 -34.31 4.83 -2.28
CA PRO A 392 -33.39 4.86 -3.42
C PRO A 392 -33.30 3.54 -4.21
N THR A 393 -33.51 2.40 -3.55
CA THR A 393 -33.52 1.08 -4.23
C THR A 393 -34.83 0.78 -4.96
N GLN A 394 -35.92 1.50 -4.64
CA GLN A 394 -37.21 1.37 -5.31
C GLN A 394 -37.33 2.32 -6.49
N ASN A 395 -36.83 3.56 -6.34
CA ASN A 395 -36.73 4.55 -7.40
C ASN A 395 -35.26 4.91 -7.72
N PRO A 396 -34.52 4.01 -8.41
CA PRO A 396 -33.11 4.24 -8.72
C PRO A 396 -32.88 5.42 -9.68
N TRP A 397 -33.86 5.76 -10.53
CA TRP A 397 -33.79 6.92 -11.42
C TRP A 397 -33.77 8.25 -10.66
N GLN A 398 -34.68 8.42 -9.70
CA GLN A 398 -34.67 9.63 -8.87
C GLN A 398 -33.43 9.69 -7.97
N ALA A 399 -32.93 8.54 -7.50
CA ALA A 399 -31.67 8.46 -6.76
C ALA A 399 -30.48 8.92 -7.63
N PHE A 400 -30.46 8.51 -8.90
CA PHE A 400 -29.46 8.95 -9.88
C PHE A 400 -29.53 10.46 -10.11
N GLN A 401 -30.71 11.02 -10.38
CA GLN A 401 -30.88 12.48 -10.56
C GLN A 401 -30.48 13.28 -9.32
N ALA A 402 -30.84 12.79 -8.12
CA ALA A 402 -30.45 13.42 -6.87
C ALA A 402 -28.93 13.38 -6.65
N ALA A 403 -28.28 12.26 -7.01
CA ALA A 403 -26.84 12.10 -6.94
C ALA A 403 -26.11 13.04 -7.91
N GLN A 404 -26.55 13.11 -9.18
CA GLN A 404 -26.03 14.07 -10.15
C GLN A 404 -26.20 15.50 -9.66
N GLY A 405 -27.40 15.89 -9.22
CA GLY A 405 -27.66 17.24 -8.73
C GLY A 405 -26.81 17.61 -7.51
N SER A 406 -26.54 16.65 -6.62
CA SER A 406 -25.60 16.82 -5.51
C SER A 406 -24.18 17.03 -5.99
N GLU A 407 -23.73 16.26 -6.97
CA GLU A 407 -22.39 16.38 -7.57
C GLU A 407 -22.24 17.73 -8.27
N THR A 408 -23.20 18.15 -9.10
CA THR A 408 -23.15 19.46 -9.77
C THR A 408 -23.08 20.60 -8.76
N ARG A 409 -23.85 20.54 -7.67
CA ARG A 409 -23.78 21.53 -6.58
C ARG A 409 -22.45 21.50 -5.86
N GLN A 410 -21.88 20.32 -5.63
CA GLN A 410 -20.58 20.18 -4.99
C GLN A 410 -19.46 20.74 -5.89
N THR A 411 -19.48 20.41 -7.18
CA THR A 411 -18.55 20.94 -8.18
C THR A 411 -18.70 22.46 -8.31
N ALA A 412 -19.93 22.99 -8.36
CA ALA A 412 -20.18 24.43 -8.36
C ALA A 412 -19.69 25.12 -7.07
N ALA A 413 -19.87 24.49 -5.91
CA ALA A 413 -19.36 24.99 -4.65
C ALA A 413 -17.82 24.99 -4.62
N VAL A 414 -17.17 23.94 -5.14
CA VAL A 414 -15.70 23.85 -5.28
C VAL A 414 -15.18 24.87 -6.31
N LEU A 415 -15.91 25.11 -7.39
CA LEU A 415 -15.62 26.16 -8.37
C LEU A 415 -15.67 27.56 -7.74
N ALA A 416 -16.72 27.86 -6.99
CA ALA A 416 -16.89 29.16 -6.36
C ALA A 416 -15.92 29.36 -5.19
N LEU A 417 -15.89 28.41 -4.25
CA LEU A 417 -15.28 28.55 -2.93
C LEU A 417 -14.05 27.66 -2.70
N GLY A 418 -13.76 26.74 -3.62
CA GLY A 418 -12.53 25.95 -3.59
C GLY A 418 -12.45 25.08 -2.34
N PRO A 419 -11.35 25.11 -1.58
CA PRO A 419 -11.23 24.37 -0.33
C PRO A 419 -12.24 24.81 0.75
N LEU A 420 -12.91 25.95 0.57
CA LEU A 420 -13.95 26.47 1.47
C LEU A 420 -15.37 26.08 1.05
N ALA A 421 -15.53 25.30 -0.03
CA ALA A 421 -16.83 24.80 -0.50
C ALA A 421 -17.60 24.01 0.56
N ARG A 422 -16.88 23.35 1.48
CA ARG A 422 -17.43 22.59 2.59
C ARG A 422 -17.50 23.41 3.89
N GLY A 423 -17.34 24.73 3.80
CA GLY A 423 -17.14 25.62 4.94
C GLY A 423 -15.71 25.54 5.49
N PRO A 424 -15.43 26.22 6.62
CA PRO A 424 -14.13 26.13 7.26
C PRO A 424 -13.96 24.71 7.81
N ARG A 425 -12.73 24.19 7.76
CA ARG A 425 -12.47 22.83 8.25
C ARG A 425 -12.88 22.76 9.72
N ASP A 426 -13.71 21.77 10.04
CA ASP A 426 -14.11 21.48 11.41
C ASP A 426 -12.87 21.11 12.21
N ARG A 427 -12.54 21.99 13.15
CA ARG A 427 -11.41 21.87 14.07
C ARG A 427 -11.87 21.69 15.51
N ASP A 428 -13.15 21.40 15.74
CA ASP A 428 -13.75 21.34 17.07
C ASP A 428 -13.62 22.69 17.83
N LEU A 429 -13.57 23.79 17.07
CA LEU A 429 -13.50 25.16 17.57
C LEU A 429 -14.84 25.87 17.30
N PRO A 430 -15.17 26.97 18.02
CA PRO A 430 -16.32 27.79 17.66
C PRO A 430 -16.23 28.23 16.20
N ARG A 431 -17.33 28.10 15.44
CA ARG A 431 -17.38 28.40 14.00
C ARG A 431 -16.78 29.77 13.63
N SER A 432 -16.95 30.78 14.48
CA SER A 432 -16.36 32.11 14.29
C SER A 432 -14.82 32.09 14.27
N VAL A 433 -14.19 31.26 15.12
CA VAL A 433 -12.73 31.09 15.17
C VAL A 433 -12.25 30.31 13.96
N GLU A 434 -12.99 29.28 13.51
CA GLU A 434 -12.63 28.53 12.31
C GLU A 434 -12.62 29.42 11.06
N TRP A 435 -13.63 30.28 10.90
CA TRP A 435 -13.67 31.26 9.82
C TRP A 435 -12.52 32.27 9.90
N LEU A 436 -12.13 32.70 11.10
CA LEU A 436 -10.97 33.58 11.29
C LEU A 436 -9.66 32.91 10.88
N LEU A 437 -9.51 31.60 11.15
CA LEU A 437 -8.34 30.81 10.75
C LEU A 437 -8.28 30.58 9.24
N GLU A 438 -9.43 30.46 8.57
CA GLU A 438 -9.51 30.33 7.11
C GLU A 438 -9.43 31.68 6.38
N ALA A 439 -9.61 32.82 7.07
CA ALA A 439 -9.63 34.14 6.45
C ALA A 439 -8.42 34.44 5.53
N PRO A 440 -7.18 34.04 5.85
CA PRO A 440 -6.04 34.21 4.93
C PRO A 440 -6.15 33.41 3.63
N THR A 441 -6.91 32.30 3.61
CA THR A 441 -7.10 31.47 2.41
C THR A 441 -8.16 32.05 1.46
N LEU A 442 -9.05 32.94 1.93
CA LEU A 442 -10.08 33.56 1.10
C LEU A 442 -9.50 34.36 -0.07
N VAL A 443 -8.41 35.09 0.15
CA VAL A 443 -7.79 35.97 -0.85
C VAL A 443 -7.25 35.19 -2.06
N PRO A 444 -6.39 34.16 -1.91
CA PRO A 444 -5.93 33.35 -3.05
C PRO A 444 -7.02 32.49 -3.66
N VAL A 445 -8.01 32.04 -2.88
CA VAL A 445 -9.17 31.31 -3.42
C VAL A 445 -9.93 32.21 -4.39
N LEU A 446 -10.33 33.42 -4.00
CA LEU A 446 -11.05 34.35 -4.88
C LEU A 446 -10.21 34.75 -6.12
N GLY A 447 -8.90 34.93 -5.98
CA GLY A 447 -8.00 35.20 -7.10
C GLY A 447 -7.82 34.03 -8.08
N GLY A 448 -7.98 32.79 -7.61
CA GLY A 448 -7.79 31.57 -8.39
C GLY A 448 -9.03 31.04 -9.11
N ILE A 449 -10.16 31.76 -9.11
CA ILE A 449 -11.39 31.35 -9.83
C ILE A 449 -11.13 31.06 -11.32
N PRO A 450 -10.40 31.92 -12.09
CA PRO A 450 -10.18 31.67 -13.52
C PRO A 450 -9.41 30.37 -13.78
N TRP A 451 -8.43 30.06 -12.93
CA TRP A 451 -7.63 28.85 -13.04
C TRP A 451 -8.44 27.60 -12.66
N ARG A 452 -9.32 27.69 -11.66
CA ARG A 452 -10.19 26.59 -11.25
C ARG A 452 -11.23 26.24 -12.31
N LEU A 453 -11.75 27.22 -13.05
CA LEU A 453 -12.61 26.96 -14.22
C LEU A 453 -11.91 26.10 -15.28
N VAL A 454 -10.62 26.34 -15.53
CA VAL A 454 -9.82 25.52 -16.47
C VAL A 454 -9.59 24.12 -15.89
N GLN A 455 -9.25 24.01 -14.60
CA GLN A 455 -8.98 22.70 -13.99
C GLN A 455 -10.21 21.80 -13.91
N THR A 456 -11.38 22.32 -13.52
CA THR A 456 -12.60 21.52 -13.44
C THR A 456 -13.15 21.12 -14.79
N ALA A 457 -12.84 21.85 -15.86
CA ALA A 457 -13.18 21.44 -17.22
C ALA A 457 -12.38 20.20 -17.69
N ILE A 458 -11.31 19.84 -16.97
CA ILE A 458 -10.40 18.74 -17.31
C ILE A 458 -10.41 17.65 -16.22
N ALA A 459 -11.04 17.89 -15.07
CA ALA A 459 -11.06 16.96 -13.95
C ALA A 459 -12.25 15.99 -14.05
N PRO A 460 -12.03 14.67 -13.98
CA PRO A 460 -13.12 13.71 -14.00
C PRO A 460 -13.98 13.80 -12.72
N PRO A 461 -15.28 13.44 -12.79
CA PRO A 461 -16.14 13.37 -11.61
C PRO A 461 -15.60 12.33 -10.62
N GLU A 462 -15.35 12.73 -9.37
CA GLU A 462 -14.79 11.85 -8.33
C GLU A 462 -15.86 10.98 -7.63
N SER A 463 -17.15 11.30 -7.80
CA SER A 463 -18.21 10.66 -7.01
C SER A 463 -18.70 9.35 -7.65
N LYS A 464 -18.75 8.27 -6.86
CA LYS A 464 -19.30 6.96 -7.29
C LYS A 464 -20.83 6.88 -7.17
N GLY A 465 -21.46 7.91 -6.61
CA GLY A 465 -22.88 7.91 -6.25
C GLY A 465 -23.80 7.74 -7.46
N PRO A 466 -23.67 8.56 -8.51
CA PRO A 466 -24.49 8.44 -9.72
C PRO A 466 -24.25 7.09 -10.43
N GLY A 467 -22.99 6.63 -10.53
CA GLY A 467 -22.66 5.33 -11.13
C GLY A 467 -23.37 4.15 -10.46
N LEU A 468 -23.36 4.09 -9.12
CA LEU A 468 -24.06 3.03 -8.39
C LEU A 468 -25.59 3.07 -8.61
N ALA A 469 -26.18 4.27 -8.64
CA ALA A 469 -27.61 4.43 -8.88
C ALA A 469 -28.00 4.03 -10.32
N ALA A 470 -27.14 4.34 -11.30
CA ALA A 470 -27.31 3.91 -12.69
C ALA A 470 -27.22 2.37 -12.83
N GLU A 471 -26.23 1.74 -12.19
CA GLU A 471 -26.11 0.28 -12.16
C GLU A 471 -27.34 -0.39 -11.53
N LEU A 472 -27.81 0.12 -10.38
CA LEU A 472 -29.03 -0.37 -9.72
C LEU A 472 -30.28 -0.20 -10.59
N TYR A 473 -30.35 0.87 -11.39
CA TYR A 473 -31.43 1.05 -12.35
C TYR A 473 -31.38 -0.01 -13.44
N LEU A 474 -30.21 -0.19 -14.09
CA LEU A 474 -30.03 -1.14 -15.19
C LEU A 474 -30.25 -2.60 -14.77
N GLU A 475 -29.89 -2.95 -13.53
CA GLU A 475 -30.17 -4.28 -12.97
C GLU A 475 -31.68 -4.54 -12.82
N ARG A 476 -32.45 -3.50 -12.48
CA ARG A 476 -33.88 -3.62 -12.18
C ARG A 476 -34.77 -3.41 -13.41
N TYR A 477 -34.39 -2.50 -14.29
CA TYR A 477 -35.12 -2.09 -15.49
C TYR A 477 -34.18 -2.11 -16.70
N PRO A 478 -33.72 -3.30 -17.16
CA PRO A 478 -32.74 -3.41 -18.24
C PRO A 478 -33.23 -2.84 -19.58
N ASP A 479 -34.54 -2.92 -19.82
CA ASP A 479 -35.25 -2.39 -20.99
C ASP A 479 -36.14 -1.17 -20.64
N GLY A 480 -35.83 -0.50 -19.53
CA GLY A 480 -36.59 0.63 -19.02
C GLY A 480 -36.51 1.90 -19.86
N GLU A 481 -37.40 2.86 -19.59
CA GLU A 481 -37.50 4.13 -20.34
C GLU A 481 -36.16 4.90 -20.39
N HIS A 482 -35.42 4.90 -19.27
CA HIS A 482 -34.12 5.58 -19.15
C HIS A 482 -32.93 4.63 -19.28
N ALA A 483 -33.14 3.35 -19.60
CA ALA A 483 -32.07 2.36 -19.61
C ALA A 483 -30.97 2.71 -20.62
N ARG A 484 -31.35 3.15 -21.83
CA ARG A 484 -30.39 3.59 -22.85
C ARG A 484 -29.60 4.83 -22.40
N GLU A 485 -30.29 5.84 -21.89
CA GLU A 485 -29.69 7.09 -21.41
C GLU A 485 -28.67 6.82 -20.29
N LEU A 486 -29.03 6.00 -19.30
CA LEU A 486 -28.14 5.66 -18.19
C LEU A 486 -26.97 4.80 -18.61
N ARG A 487 -27.17 3.91 -19.59
CA ARG A 487 -26.10 3.08 -20.13
C ARG A 487 -25.10 3.91 -20.90
N ASP A 488 -25.56 4.80 -21.78
CA ASP A 488 -24.71 5.75 -22.51
C ASP A 488 -23.94 6.64 -21.53
N TRP A 489 -24.62 7.19 -20.53
CA TRP A 489 -24.00 7.99 -19.47
C TRP A 489 -22.93 7.20 -18.69
N LEU A 490 -23.18 5.93 -18.35
CA LEU A 490 -22.25 5.09 -17.60
C LEU A 490 -21.01 4.72 -18.45
N ILE A 491 -21.20 4.46 -19.76
CA ILE A 491 -20.11 4.22 -20.71
C ILE A 491 -19.22 5.46 -20.81
N GLU A 492 -19.81 6.64 -21.00
CA GLU A 492 -19.08 7.92 -21.07
C GLU A 492 -18.38 8.24 -19.76
N SER A 493 -19.06 8.12 -18.62
CA SER A 493 -18.49 8.41 -17.31
C SER A 493 -17.30 7.49 -16.98
N GLU A 494 -17.36 6.20 -17.34
CA GLU A 494 -16.25 5.28 -17.13
C GLU A 494 -15.11 5.53 -18.14
N ALA A 495 -15.41 5.90 -19.39
CA ALA A 495 -14.42 6.30 -20.39
C ALA A 495 -13.66 7.58 -19.98
N ASP A 496 -14.36 8.63 -19.54
CA ASP A 496 -13.78 9.89 -19.04
C ASP A 496 -12.91 9.66 -17.80
N GLY A 497 -13.26 8.66 -16.98
CA GLY A 497 -12.47 8.20 -15.84
C GLY A 497 -11.28 7.29 -16.21
N GLU A 498 -10.96 7.12 -17.50
CA GLU A 498 -9.95 6.20 -18.05
C GLU A 498 -10.16 4.73 -17.66
N ARG A 499 -11.41 4.31 -17.39
CA ARG A 499 -11.78 2.92 -17.04
C ARG A 499 -12.30 2.17 -18.27
N TRP A 500 -11.49 2.15 -19.32
CA TRP A 500 -11.81 1.60 -20.64
C TRP A 500 -12.31 0.15 -20.61
N ILE A 501 -11.73 -0.71 -19.76
CA ILE A 501 -12.19 -2.11 -19.63
C ILE A 501 -13.65 -2.18 -19.16
N ARG A 502 -14.07 -1.33 -18.20
CA ARG A 502 -15.43 -1.31 -17.68
C ARG A 502 -16.39 -0.68 -18.69
N ALA A 503 -16.00 0.44 -19.30
CA ALA A 503 -16.77 1.11 -20.35
C ALA A 503 -17.06 0.15 -21.53
N HIS A 504 -16.05 -0.57 -22.03
CA HIS A 504 -16.24 -1.58 -23.08
C HIS A 504 -17.15 -2.73 -22.62
N ALA A 505 -16.99 -3.24 -21.40
CA ALA A 505 -17.82 -4.35 -20.90
C ALA A 505 -19.31 -3.97 -20.89
N ILE A 506 -19.63 -2.77 -20.42
CA ILE A 506 -21.01 -2.24 -20.41
C ILE A 506 -21.53 -2.06 -21.84
N ALA A 507 -20.73 -1.47 -22.73
CA ALA A 507 -21.08 -1.27 -24.14
C ALA A 507 -21.30 -2.59 -24.90
N ALA A 508 -20.47 -3.60 -24.63
CA ALA A 508 -20.59 -4.92 -25.26
C ALA A 508 -21.82 -5.70 -24.77
N GLU A 509 -22.15 -5.60 -23.48
CA GLU A 509 -23.37 -6.19 -22.91
C GLU A 509 -24.65 -5.56 -23.45
N ALA A 510 -24.59 -4.26 -23.77
CA ALA A 510 -25.69 -3.48 -24.31
C ALA A 510 -26.25 -4.02 -25.63
N GLY A 511 -25.36 -4.44 -26.53
CA GLY A 511 -25.68 -4.92 -27.89
C GLY A 511 -26.20 -3.86 -28.88
N ASP A 512 -26.47 -2.63 -28.43
CA ASP A 512 -27.04 -1.52 -29.22
C ASP A 512 -26.05 -0.35 -29.45
N THR A 513 -24.82 -0.48 -28.99
CA THR A 513 -23.75 0.50 -29.21
C THR A 513 -23.28 0.48 -30.66
N ASP A 514 -22.97 1.66 -31.21
CA ASP A 514 -22.41 1.81 -32.55
C ASP A 514 -21.13 0.96 -32.71
N PRO A 515 -21.04 0.10 -33.76
CA PRO A 515 -19.89 -0.79 -33.95
C PRO A 515 -18.53 -0.07 -34.01
N GLU A 516 -18.48 1.14 -34.56
CA GLU A 516 -17.24 1.93 -34.62
C GLU A 516 -16.82 2.38 -33.22
N ARG A 517 -17.76 2.91 -32.42
CA ARG A 517 -17.51 3.27 -31.02
C ARG A 517 -17.14 2.05 -30.15
N LEU A 518 -17.77 0.90 -30.37
CA LEU A 518 -17.46 -0.33 -29.65
C LEU A 518 -16.02 -0.80 -29.96
N ALA A 519 -15.60 -0.73 -31.22
CA ALA A 519 -14.23 -1.04 -31.63
C ALA A 519 -13.20 -0.09 -31.01
N GLU A 520 -13.51 1.21 -30.93
CA GLU A 520 -12.66 2.21 -30.27
C GLU A 520 -12.48 1.89 -28.77
N LEU A 521 -13.58 1.59 -28.07
CA LEU A 521 -13.54 1.19 -26.66
C LEU A 521 -12.77 -0.12 -26.47
N ALA A 522 -12.89 -1.07 -27.41
CA ALA A 522 -12.16 -2.34 -27.38
C ALA A 522 -10.65 -2.10 -27.50
N GLU A 523 -10.22 -1.23 -28.42
CA GLU A 523 -8.81 -0.86 -28.60
C GLU A 523 -8.24 -0.21 -27.33
N GLN A 524 -8.95 0.76 -26.74
CA GLN A 524 -8.52 1.41 -25.49
C GLN A 524 -8.50 0.43 -24.31
N ALA A 525 -9.47 -0.48 -24.21
CA ALA A 525 -9.51 -1.50 -23.17
C ALA A 525 -8.35 -2.52 -23.29
N ALA A 526 -8.02 -2.92 -24.52
CA ALA A 526 -6.88 -3.77 -24.81
C ALA A 526 -5.56 -3.07 -24.47
N LYS A 527 -5.40 -1.80 -24.86
CA LYS A 527 -4.25 -0.97 -24.50
C LYS A 527 -4.10 -0.81 -22.99
N GLN A 528 -5.18 -0.49 -22.28
CA GLN A 528 -5.20 -0.40 -20.82
C GLN A 528 -4.77 -1.74 -20.18
N SER A 529 -5.20 -2.87 -20.74
CA SER A 529 -4.81 -4.19 -20.25
C SER A 529 -3.31 -4.46 -20.42
N ILE A 530 -2.71 -4.04 -21.54
CA ILE A 530 -1.25 -4.10 -21.75
C ILE A 530 -0.53 -3.22 -20.72
N GLU A 531 -0.95 -1.97 -20.53
CA GLU A 531 -0.32 -1.06 -19.57
C GLU A 531 -0.40 -1.61 -18.13
N ILE A 532 -1.51 -2.26 -17.77
CA ILE A 532 -1.64 -2.95 -16.48
C ILE A 532 -0.65 -4.12 -16.41
N ALA A 533 -0.51 -4.90 -17.49
CA ALA A 533 0.40 -6.04 -17.58
C ALA A 533 1.88 -5.61 -17.48
N GLU A 534 2.29 -4.54 -18.15
CA GLU A 534 3.65 -3.98 -18.09
C GLU A 534 4.04 -3.55 -16.67
N LYS A 535 3.08 -3.03 -15.90
CA LYS A 535 3.27 -2.69 -14.48
C LYS A 535 3.38 -3.92 -13.58
N GLN A 536 2.96 -5.11 -14.03
CA GLN A 536 3.08 -6.34 -13.27
C GLN A 536 4.51 -6.89 -13.30
N LYS A 537 5.17 -6.94 -12.13
CA LYS A 537 6.46 -7.62 -11.98
C LYS A 537 6.37 -9.14 -12.17
N ARG A 538 5.22 -9.73 -11.81
CA ARG A 538 4.98 -11.17 -11.86
C ARG A 538 4.57 -11.62 -13.26
N ARG A 539 5.37 -12.50 -13.87
CA ARG A 539 5.13 -13.03 -15.22
C ARG A 539 3.84 -13.85 -15.34
N ASP A 540 3.46 -14.62 -14.32
CA ASP A 540 2.22 -15.39 -14.33
C ASP A 540 0.96 -14.50 -14.41
N VAL A 541 0.94 -13.43 -13.63
CA VAL A 541 -0.13 -12.43 -13.65
C VAL A 541 -0.09 -11.65 -14.97
N ARG A 542 1.10 -11.24 -15.41
CA ARG A 542 1.29 -10.56 -16.70
C ARG A 542 0.77 -11.38 -17.86
N LEU A 543 1.16 -12.65 -17.95
CA LEU A 543 0.71 -13.59 -18.97
C LEU A 543 -0.81 -13.79 -18.92
N THR A 544 -1.39 -13.90 -17.72
CA THR A 544 -2.85 -14.03 -17.56
C THR A 544 -3.57 -12.80 -18.10
N ILE A 545 -3.06 -11.59 -17.82
CA ILE A 545 -3.65 -10.34 -18.30
C ILE A 545 -3.48 -10.20 -19.81
N LEU A 546 -2.28 -10.43 -20.35
CA LEU A 546 -1.99 -10.34 -21.78
C LEU A 546 -2.79 -11.38 -22.59
N HIS A 547 -2.86 -12.62 -22.11
CA HIS A 547 -3.70 -13.66 -22.71
C HIS A 547 -5.19 -13.28 -22.61
N GLY A 548 -5.62 -12.72 -21.48
CA GLY A 548 -6.96 -12.20 -21.30
C GLY A 548 -7.30 -11.06 -22.26
N ALA A 549 -6.33 -10.20 -22.60
CA ALA A 549 -6.48 -9.11 -23.54
C ALA A 549 -6.53 -9.63 -24.99
N SER A 550 -5.64 -10.54 -25.38
CA SER A 550 -5.63 -11.11 -26.73
C SER A 550 -6.87 -11.95 -27.04
N THR A 551 -7.43 -12.62 -26.03
CA THR A 551 -8.65 -13.44 -26.21
C THR A 551 -9.93 -12.63 -26.18
N ARG A 552 -10.01 -11.57 -25.36
CA ARG A 552 -11.21 -10.71 -25.29
C ARG A 552 -11.27 -9.67 -26.40
N TYR A 553 -10.13 -9.24 -26.93
CA TYR A 553 -10.04 -8.20 -27.95
C TYR A 553 -9.26 -8.65 -29.20
N PRO A 554 -9.60 -9.81 -29.82
CA PRO A 554 -8.79 -10.39 -30.90
C PRO A 554 -8.72 -9.50 -32.16
N ASP A 555 -9.74 -8.68 -32.39
CA ASP A 555 -9.86 -7.84 -33.60
C ASP A 555 -9.20 -6.45 -33.46
N THR A 556 -8.48 -6.21 -32.36
CA THR A 556 -7.83 -4.93 -32.05
C THR A 556 -6.31 -4.98 -32.31
N GLU A 557 -5.69 -3.85 -32.62
CA GLU A 557 -4.23 -3.77 -32.81
C GLU A 557 -3.51 -4.09 -31.50
N SER A 558 -3.99 -3.51 -30.39
CA SER A 558 -3.51 -3.83 -29.05
C SER A 558 -3.73 -5.30 -28.68
N GLY A 559 -4.81 -5.94 -29.10
CA GLY A 559 -5.04 -7.38 -28.87
C GLY A 559 -4.03 -8.27 -29.60
N ALA A 560 -3.70 -7.93 -30.85
CA ALA A 560 -2.64 -8.58 -31.60
C ALA A 560 -1.27 -8.37 -30.94
N ARG A 561 -0.97 -7.15 -30.48
CA ARG A 561 0.25 -6.85 -29.74
C ARG A 561 0.32 -7.63 -28.42
N ALA A 562 -0.80 -7.79 -27.71
CA ALA A 562 -0.85 -8.62 -26.51
C ALA A 562 -0.52 -10.09 -26.82
N ALA A 563 -0.98 -10.63 -27.96
CA ALA A 563 -0.64 -11.98 -28.39
C ALA A 563 0.85 -12.14 -28.80
N GLU A 564 1.47 -11.10 -29.36
CA GLU A 564 2.92 -11.06 -29.57
C GLU A 564 3.67 -11.04 -28.25
N LEU A 565 3.28 -10.18 -27.31
CA LEU A 565 3.89 -10.11 -25.98
C LEU A 565 3.77 -11.44 -25.22
N VAL A 566 2.63 -12.16 -25.34
CA VAL A 566 2.50 -13.51 -24.77
C VAL A 566 3.53 -14.48 -25.38
N ARG A 567 3.72 -14.45 -26.71
CA ARG A 567 4.72 -15.30 -27.38
C ARG A 567 6.13 -14.93 -26.96
N GLU A 568 6.48 -13.65 -26.96
CA GLU A 568 7.76 -13.14 -26.49
C GLU A 568 8.04 -13.57 -25.03
N GLU A 569 7.04 -13.50 -24.15
CA GLU A 569 7.16 -13.93 -22.74
C GLU A 569 7.25 -15.44 -22.56
N ILE A 570 6.66 -16.25 -23.45
CA ILE A 570 6.79 -17.72 -23.44
C ILE A 570 8.14 -18.14 -24.01
N GLU A 571 8.60 -17.53 -25.09
CA GLU A 571 9.88 -17.83 -25.75
C GLU A 571 11.07 -17.42 -24.88
N ASN A 572 10.98 -16.29 -24.16
CA ASN A 572 12.03 -15.82 -23.25
C ASN A 572 11.92 -16.39 -21.82
N ALA A 573 11.07 -17.38 -21.60
CA ALA A 573 10.85 -18.01 -20.30
C ALA A 573 12.14 -18.65 -19.76
N SER A 574 12.62 -18.19 -18.62
CA SER A 574 13.71 -18.82 -17.88
C SER A 574 13.18 -19.35 -16.56
N GLU A 575 13.60 -20.56 -16.18
CA GLU A 575 13.02 -21.33 -15.06
C GLU A 575 13.46 -20.79 -13.69
N GLN A 576 14.69 -20.28 -13.62
CA GLN A 576 15.18 -19.37 -12.59
C GLN A 576 16.05 -18.31 -13.26
N ARG A 577 16.14 -17.14 -12.65
CA ARG A 577 17.05 -16.07 -13.05
C ARG A 577 17.61 -15.37 -11.82
N ILE A 578 18.17 -16.16 -10.90
CA ILE A 578 18.78 -15.63 -9.68
C ILE A 578 20.17 -15.10 -10.05
N ARG A 579 20.31 -13.78 -10.15
CA ARG A 579 21.55 -13.13 -10.59
C ARG A 579 22.43 -12.79 -9.39
N ILE A 580 23.72 -13.05 -9.49
CA ILE A 580 24.75 -12.68 -8.54
C ILE A 580 25.68 -11.71 -9.27
N SER A 581 25.59 -10.43 -8.92
CA SER A 581 26.35 -9.39 -9.62
C SER A 581 27.84 -9.54 -9.39
N ARG A 582 28.64 -9.00 -10.31
CA ARG A 582 30.10 -8.95 -10.12
C ARG A 582 30.47 -8.18 -8.84
N GLY A 583 29.82 -7.06 -8.56
CA GLY A 583 30.10 -6.27 -7.35
C GLY A 583 29.85 -7.06 -6.07
N PHE A 584 28.82 -7.93 -6.05
CA PHE A 584 28.59 -8.82 -4.92
C PHE A 584 29.69 -9.88 -4.76
N LEU A 585 30.20 -10.43 -5.86
CA LEU A 585 31.29 -11.41 -5.85
C LEU A 585 32.62 -10.79 -5.40
N ASP A 586 32.90 -9.56 -5.81
CA ASP A 586 34.08 -8.79 -5.38
C ASP A 586 34.04 -8.48 -3.87
N GLU A 587 32.85 -8.15 -3.34
CA GLU A 587 32.65 -7.93 -1.89
C GLU A 587 32.73 -9.23 -1.08
N ASN A 588 32.47 -10.38 -1.69
CA ASN A 588 32.39 -11.67 -1.00
C ASN A 588 33.29 -12.75 -1.64
N PRO A 589 34.62 -12.68 -1.47
CA PRO A 589 35.58 -13.58 -2.13
C PRO A 589 35.39 -15.07 -1.82
N ARG A 590 34.76 -15.40 -0.67
CA ARG A 590 34.46 -16.80 -0.31
C ARG A 590 33.45 -17.45 -1.26
N ILE A 591 32.52 -16.66 -1.80
CA ILE A 591 31.52 -17.13 -2.77
C ILE A 591 32.17 -17.28 -4.15
N ALA A 592 32.98 -16.31 -4.56
CA ALA A 592 33.69 -16.37 -5.84
C ALA A 592 34.72 -17.51 -5.89
N GLY A 593 35.45 -17.72 -4.79
CA GLY A 593 36.56 -18.65 -4.70
C GLY A 593 36.18 -20.14 -4.68
N PRO A 594 37.15 -21.04 -4.42
CA PRO A 594 37.00 -22.50 -4.56
C PRO A 594 35.95 -23.15 -3.67
N GLN A 595 35.51 -22.44 -2.62
CA GLN A 595 34.52 -22.94 -1.67
C GLN A 595 33.07 -22.77 -2.18
N GLY A 596 32.82 -21.78 -3.02
CA GLY A 596 31.52 -21.49 -3.64
C GLY A 596 31.50 -21.84 -5.13
N LEU A 597 31.54 -20.82 -5.99
CA LEU A 597 31.51 -20.97 -7.45
C LEU A 597 32.78 -21.63 -8.00
N GLY A 598 33.94 -21.36 -7.38
CA GLY A 598 35.24 -21.72 -7.95
C GLY A 598 35.50 -20.97 -9.25
N LEU A 599 35.12 -19.70 -9.33
CA LEU A 599 35.46 -18.84 -10.47
C LEU A 599 36.97 -18.74 -10.57
N ARG A 600 37.48 -18.83 -11.80
CA ARG A 600 38.87 -18.57 -12.10
C ARG A 600 39.24 -17.14 -11.65
N PRO A 601 40.31 -16.94 -10.86
CA PRO A 601 40.70 -15.62 -10.34
C PRO A 601 40.87 -14.57 -11.44
N GLU A 602 41.27 -15.01 -12.64
CA GLU A 602 41.43 -14.15 -13.82
C GLU A 602 40.12 -13.44 -14.21
N LEU A 603 38.95 -13.97 -13.87
CA LEU A 603 37.67 -13.33 -14.22
C LEU A 603 37.32 -12.12 -13.32
N LEU A 604 38.06 -11.90 -12.23
CA LEU A 604 37.83 -10.84 -11.24
C LEU A 604 39.07 -9.95 -11.02
N ASP A 605 40.12 -10.11 -11.83
CA ASP A 605 41.43 -9.47 -11.61
C ASP A 605 41.56 -8.03 -12.14
N GLY A 606 40.54 -7.52 -12.84
CA GLY A 606 40.58 -6.19 -13.45
C GLY A 606 41.13 -6.16 -14.88
N ASP A 607 41.66 -7.27 -15.42
CA ASP A 607 42.30 -7.32 -16.74
C ASP A 607 41.30 -7.65 -17.85
N ARG A 608 40.84 -6.62 -18.57
CA ARG A 608 39.88 -6.78 -19.67
C ARG A 608 40.36 -7.68 -20.83
N ARG A 609 41.64 -8.01 -20.90
CA ARG A 609 42.22 -8.80 -22.01
C ARG A 609 41.91 -10.30 -21.90
N ASN A 610 41.49 -10.77 -20.73
CA ASN A 610 41.26 -12.19 -20.45
C ASN A 610 39.77 -12.61 -20.53
N GLY A 611 38.87 -11.72 -20.97
CA GLY A 611 37.44 -11.98 -20.99
C GLY A 611 36.81 -11.90 -19.60
N GLU A 612 37.13 -10.83 -18.86
CA GLU A 612 36.67 -10.55 -17.51
C GLU A 612 35.13 -10.69 -17.33
N LEU A 613 34.69 -10.93 -16.09
CA LEU A 613 33.27 -10.98 -15.76
C LEU A 613 32.57 -9.63 -16.00
N HIS A 614 31.45 -9.67 -16.73
CA HIS A 614 30.55 -8.53 -16.95
C HIS A 614 29.90 -8.11 -15.62
N PRO A 615 29.47 -6.84 -15.44
CA PRO A 615 28.70 -6.40 -14.26
C PRO A 615 27.52 -7.31 -13.89
N ASP A 616 26.86 -7.91 -14.89
CA ASP A 616 25.77 -8.87 -14.69
C ASP A 616 26.17 -10.12 -13.89
N GLY A 617 27.47 -10.45 -13.85
CA GLY A 617 28.01 -11.52 -13.03
C GLY A 617 27.58 -12.92 -13.46
N VAL A 618 27.06 -13.70 -12.51
CA VAL A 618 26.65 -15.10 -12.70
C VAL A 618 25.17 -15.25 -12.39
N THR A 619 24.43 -15.93 -13.27
CA THR A 619 22.99 -16.17 -13.11
C THR A 619 22.70 -17.66 -12.95
N LEU A 620 21.98 -18.04 -11.89
CA LEU A 620 21.42 -19.38 -11.72
C LEU A 620 20.18 -19.49 -12.64
N ARG A 621 20.26 -20.33 -13.68
CA ARG A 621 19.18 -20.49 -14.70
C ARG A 621 18.14 -21.55 -14.32
N GLY A 622 18.35 -22.25 -13.21
CA GLY A 622 17.53 -23.36 -12.76
C GLY A 622 18.24 -24.70 -12.96
N GLY A 623 17.73 -25.74 -12.29
CA GLY A 623 18.41 -27.03 -12.25
C GLY A 623 19.83 -26.88 -11.69
N ARG A 624 20.82 -27.42 -12.42
CA ARG A 624 22.26 -27.27 -12.13
C ARG A 624 23.00 -26.39 -13.15
N THR A 625 22.29 -25.53 -13.86
CA THR A 625 22.86 -24.70 -14.94
C THR A 625 23.14 -23.28 -14.47
N LEU A 626 24.38 -22.84 -14.66
CA LEU A 626 24.83 -21.47 -14.44
C LEU A 626 25.02 -20.78 -15.79
N GLN A 627 24.66 -19.51 -15.87
CA GLN A 627 25.02 -18.63 -16.98
C GLN A 627 26.01 -17.59 -16.48
N VAL A 628 27.21 -17.57 -17.07
CA VAL A 628 28.27 -16.61 -16.75
C VAL A 628 28.24 -15.52 -17.81
N ALA A 629 28.10 -14.26 -17.40
CA ALA A 629 28.13 -13.11 -18.29
C ALA A 629 29.57 -12.56 -18.37
N LEU A 630 30.18 -12.63 -19.54
CA LEU A 630 31.54 -12.18 -19.81
C LEU A 630 31.53 -10.89 -20.61
N LEU A 631 32.60 -10.08 -20.48
CA LEU A 631 32.76 -8.88 -21.28
C LEU A 631 32.83 -9.23 -22.78
N PRO A 632 32.08 -8.53 -23.64
CA PRO A 632 32.16 -8.74 -25.08
C PRO A 632 33.52 -8.30 -25.64
N ALA A 633 33.82 -8.67 -26.89
CA ALA A 633 35.07 -8.32 -27.57
C ALA A 633 35.31 -6.79 -27.74
N SER A 634 34.34 -5.94 -27.41
CA SER A 634 34.53 -4.49 -27.33
C SER A 634 35.20 -4.04 -26.01
N GLY A 635 35.22 -4.91 -24.98
CA GLY A 635 35.74 -4.63 -23.65
C GLY A 635 34.96 -3.57 -22.86
N LYS A 636 33.78 -3.16 -23.35
CA LYS A 636 32.92 -2.16 -22.70
C LYS A 636 31.90 -2.84 -21.79
N LYS A 637 31.78 -2.31 -20.58
CA LYS A 637 30.81 -2.77 -19.55
C LYS A 637 29.35 -2.41 -19.84
N THR A 638 29.11 -1.61 -20.88
CA THR A 638 27.78 -1.11 -21.29
C THR A 638 27.19 -1.87 -22.47
N ASP A 639 28.00 -2.69 -23.14
CA ASP A 639 27.59 -3.45 -24.30
C ASP A 639 27.05 -4.82 -23.84
N ASP A 640 26.20 -5.47 -24.65
CA ASP A 640 25.59 -6.74 -24.28
C ASP A 640 26.65 -7.82 -23.97
N PRO A 641 26.53 -8.56 -22.85
CA PRO A 641 27.51 -9.55 -22.45
C PRO A 641 27.51 -10.79 -23.33
N GLU A 642 28.68 -11.41 -23.47
CA GLU A 642 28.79 -12.76 -24.00
C GLU A 642 28.38 -13.76 -22.90
N LYS A 643 27.31 -14.53 -23.14
CA LYS A 643 26.71 -15.42 -22.14
C LYS A 643 27.18 -16.85 -22.37
N VAL A 644 27.85 -17.43 -21.38
CA VAL A 644 28.33 -18.82 -21.42
C VAL A 644 27.56 -19.66 -20.41
N GLU A 645 26.93 -20.73 -20.87
CA GLU A 645 26.20 -21.66 -20.00
C GLU A 645 27.08 -22.84 -19.58
N GLN A 646 27.01 -23.21 -18.30
CA GLN A 646 27.76 -24.33 -17.75
C GLN A 646 26.98 -25.06 -16.66
N THR A 647 26.96 -26.38 -16.76
CA THR A 647 26.39 -27.27 -15.74
C THR A 647 27.41 -27.56 -14.64
N ILE A 648 26.99 -27.49 -13.37
CA ILE A 648 27.79 -27.81 -12.18
C ILE A 648 27.31 -29.08 -11.47
N SER A 649 28.10 -29.60 -10.53
CA SER A 649 27.69 -30.73 -9.70
C SER A 649 26.61 -30.33 -8.67
N ALA A 650 25.86 -31.31 -8.16
CA ALA A 650 24.88 -31.08 -7.10
C ALA A 650 25.55 -30.60 -5.80
N GLU A 651 26.73 -31.14 -5.47
CA GLU A 651 27.51 -30.74 -4.29
C GLU A 651 28.00 -29.30 -4.38
N ARG A 652 28.45 -28.85 -5.56
CA ARG A 652 28.85 -27.45 -5.76
C ARG A 652 27.65 -26.51 -5.69
N LEU A 653 26.51 -26.89 -6.27
CA LEU A 653 25.29 -26.08 -6.18
C LEU A 653 24.79 -25.94 -4.74
N SER A 654 24.72 -27.04 -3.98
CA SER A 654 24.31 -27.05 -2.57
C SER A 654 25.23 -26.17 -1.70
N ARG A 655 26.55 -26.28 -1.91
CA ARG A 655 27.54 -25.42 -1.22
C ARG A 655 27.41 -23.96 -1.58
N LEU A 656 27.27 -23.65 -2.88
CA LEU A 656 27.10 -22.27 -3.36
C LEU A 656 25.89 -21.62 -2.71
N VAL A 657 24.73 -22.29 -2.76
CA VAL A 657 23.49 -21.80 -2.16
C VAL A 657 23.63 -21.58 -0.65
N SER A 658 24.25 -22.54 0.05
CA SER A 658 24.45 -22.42 1.49
C SER A 658 25.37 -21.26 1.85
N LEU A 659 26.46 -21.07 1.11
CA LEU A 659 27.36 -19.94 1.28
C LEU A 659 26.71 -18.60 0.92
N LEU A 660 25.84 -18.57 -0.10
CA LEU A 660 25.09 -17.37 -0.48
C LEU A 660 24.14 -16.94 0.63
N GLU A 661 23.38 -17.85 1.21
CA GLU A 661 22.47 -17.55 2.33
C GLU A 661 23.25 -17.12 3.57
N GLU A 662 24.26 -17.88 3.99
CA GLU A 662 25.09 -17.55 5.16
C GLU A 662 25.73 -16.17 5.01
N THR A 663 26.33 -15.90 3.85
CA THR A 663 27.00 -14.62 3.59
C THR A 663 26.01 -13.48 3.50
N SER A 664 24.84 -13.69 2.91
CA SER A 664 23.79 -12.66 2.83
C SER A 664 23.24 -12.31 4.20
N LEU A 665 22.99 -13.32 5.05
CA LEU A 665 22.53 -13.12 6.42
C LEU A 665 23.60 -12.42 7.25
N ARG A 666 24.87 -12.85 7.14
CA ARG A 666 26.00 -12.20 7.80
C ARG A 666 26.14 -10.74 7.38
N ASN A 667 26.05 -10.46 6.08
CA ASN A 667 26.14 -9.08 5.57
C ASN A 667 24.98 -8.23 6.08
N ALA A 668 23.76 -8.76 6.12
CA ALA A 668 22.58 -8.06 6.65
C ALA A 668 22.71 -7.74 8.14
N LEU A 669 23.33 -8.63 8.93
CA LEU A 669 23.65 -8.34 10.33
C LEU A 669 24.66 -7.18 10.42
N ILE A 670 25.74 -7.21 9.65
CA ILE A 670 26.79 -6.18 9.72
C ILE A 670 26.31 -4.82 9.20
N ASP A 671 25.54 -4.82 8.11
CA ASP A 671 25.01 -3.62 7.45
C ASP A 671 23.53 -3.84 7.10
N PRO A 672 22.59 -3.13 7.76
CA PRO A 672 21.16 -3.20 7.42
C PRO A 672 20.85 -2.88 5.95
N LEU A 673 21.72 -2.14 5.24
CA LEU A 673 21.55 -1.86 3.81
C LEU A 673 21.93 -3.04 2.91
N ALA A 674 22.61 -4.04 3.46
CA ALA A 674 22.92 -5.30 2.81
C ALA A 674 21.78 -6.33 2.96
N GLU A 675 20.70 -5.97 3.68
CA GLU A 675 19.50 -6.78 3.77
C GLU A 675 18.98 -7.10 2.35
N GLN A 676 18.63 -8.36 2.18
CA GLN A 676 18.14 -8.92 0.92
C GLN A 676 16.63 -9.05 1.01
N GLU A 677 15.93 -8.71 -0.07
CA GLU A 677 14.48 -8.89 -0.11
C GLU A 677 14.11 -10.38 0.05
N ALA A 678 13.00 -10.66 0.73
CA ALA A 678 12.50 -12.02 0.86
C ALA A 678 11.93 -12.49 -0.48
N ASP A 679 12.33 -13.68 -0.93
CA ASP A 679 11.81 -14.31 -2.14
C ASP A 679 11.60 -15.82 -1.90
N ALA A 680 10.35 -16.20 -1.64
CA ALA A 680 9.97 -17.58 -1.36
C ALA A 680 10.31 -18.55 -2.50
N ARG A 681 10.39 -18.08 -3.75
CA ARG A 681 10.69 -18.93 -4.91
C ARG A 681 12.19 -19.21 -5.01
N ARG A 682 13.01 -18.19 -4.71
CA ARG A 682 14.45 -18.37 -4.50
C ARG A 682 14.70 -19.39 -3.39
N ASP A 683 14.04 -19.21 -2.25
CA ASP A 683 14.23 -20.06 -1.07
C ASP A 683 13.82 -21.51 -1.36
N TYR A 684 12.71 -21.71 -2.08
CA TYR A 684 12.31 -23.05 -2.54
C TYR A 684 13.34 -23.70 -3.48
N TYR A 685 13.91 -22.93 -4.43
CA TYR A 685 14.98 -23.43 -5.28
C TYR A 685 16.24 -23.75 -4.47
N PHE A 686 16.57 -22.92 -3.48
CA PHE A 686 17.72 -23.10 -2.59
C PHE A 686 17.58 -24.35 -1.72
N GLU A 687 16.41 -24.61 -1.16
CA GLU A 687 16.12 -25.85 -0.43
C GLU A 687 16.23 -27.08 -1.34
N ARG A 688 15.69 -27.03 -2.57
CA ARG A 688 15.85 -28.13 -3.53
C ARG A 688 17.32 -28.38 -3.91
N ALA A 689 18.11 -27.31 -4.04
CA ALA A 689 19.54 -27.40 -4.30
C ALA A 689 20.30 -28.05 -3.14
N ARG A 690 19.96 -27.70 -1.89
CA ARG A 690 20.55 -28.29 -0.68
C ARG A 690 20.28 -29.78 -0.57
N LEU A 691 19.04 -30.19 -0.84
CA LEU A 691 18.60 -31.57 -0.83
C LEU A 691 19.13 -32.39 -2.03
N GLY A 692 19.83 -31.76 -2.99
CA GLY A 692 20.36 -32.42 -4.17
C GLY A 692 19.30 -32.86 -5.18
N VAL A 693 18.07 -32.31 -5.11
CA VAL A 693 16.93 -32.65 -5.98
C VAL A 693 16.65 -31.56 -7.04
N ALA A 694 17.62 -30.70 -7.30
CA ALA A 694 17.59 -29.65 -8.31
C ALA A 694 18.17 -30.11 -9.66
N ASP A 695 17.99 -31.37 -10.04
CA ASP A 695 18.57 -31.90 -11.29
C ASP A 695 17.82 -31.41 -12.53
N ALA A 696 16.48 -31.42 -12.48
CA ALA A 696 15.63 -30.91 -13.53
C ALA A 696 15.13 -29.49 -13.14
N PRO A 697 15.21 -28.54 -14.08
CA PRO A 697 14.69 -27.21 -13.85
C PRO A 697 13.13 -27.27 -13.81
N ASP A 698 12.49 -26.34 -13.08
CA ASP A 698 11.02 -26.26 -12.94
C ASP A 698 10.45 -25.16 -13.84
N VAL A 699 9.91 -25.56 -14.99
CA VAL A 699 9.39 -24.69 -16.05
C VAL A 699 8.11 -23.93 -15.70
N ARG A 700 7.51 -24.18 -14.52
CA ARG A 700 6.25 -23.52 -14.15
C ARG A 700 6.48 -22.03 -13.88
N PRO A 701 5.65 -21.10 -14.39
CA PRO A 701 5.78 -19.65 -14.12
C PRO A 701 5.75 -19.28 -12.63
N THR A 702 5.16 -20.15 -11.80
CA THR A 702 5.12 -20.00 -10.34
C THR A 702 6.44 -20.34 -9.65
N ALA A 703 7.33 -21.07 -10.31
CA ALA A 703 8.64 -21.43 -9.79
C ALA A 703 9.71 -20.35 -10.06
N GLU A 704 9.52 -19.48 -11.05
CA GLU A 704 10.51 -18.49 -11.49
C GLU A 704 10.83 -17.43 -10.42
N SER A 705 12.11 -17.33 -10.03
CA SER A 705 12.67 -16.22 -9.26
C SER A 705 13.58 -15.35 -10.15
N SER A 706 13.39 -14.03 -10.11
CA SER A 706 14.28 -13.02 -10.73
C SER A 706 15.16 -12.32 -9.70
N PHE A 707 15.36 -12.95 -8.53
CA PHE A 707 16.10 -12.39 -7.42
C PHE A 707 17.52 -11.97 -7.83
N THR A 708 18.01 -10.85 -7.32
CA THR A 708 19.36 -10.37 -7.63
C THR A 708 20.14 -10.07 -6.36
N PHE A 709 21.24 -10.79 -6.16
CA PHE A 709 22.29 -10.43 -5.21
C PHE A 709 23.15 -9.32 -5.83
N VAL A 710 23.04 -8.13 -5.25
CA VAL A 710 23.82 -6.95 -5.64
C VAL A 710 24.68 -6.53 -4.45
N GLY A 711 25.96 -6.26 -4.69
CA GLY A 711 26.85 -5.71 -3.66
C GLY A 711 26.37 -4.36 -3.16
N VAL A 712 26.62 -4.03 -1.89
CA VAL A 712 26.15 -2.77 -1.29
C VAL A 712 26.74 -1.57 -2.04
N ARG A 713 28.02 -1.65 -2.45
CA ARG A 713 28.68 -0.58 -3.21
C ARG A 713 28.05 -0.38 -4.58
N GLU A 714 27.65 -1.47 -5.23
CA GLU A 714 27.01 -1.45 -6.55
C GLU A 714 25.57 -0.93 -6.46
N ARG A 715 24.79 -1.40 -5.48
CA ARG A 715 23.39 -1.00 -5.26
C ARG A 715 23.23 0.50 -5.04
N TYR A 716 24.20 1.13 -4.36
CA TYR A 716 24.12 2.55 -3.98
C TYR A 716 25.08 3.46 -4.73
N ASN A 717 25.91 2.92 -5.65
CA ASN A 717 26.80 3.65 -6.55
C ASN A 717 27.72 4.71 -5.87
N VAL A 718 28.02 4.55 -4.57
CA VAL A 718 28.71 5.55 -3.74
C VAL A 718 29.60 4.86 -2.70
N VAL A 719 30.86 5.28 -2.58
CA VAL A 719 31.66 5.10 -1.35
C VAL A 719 31.07 6.06 -0.32
N ARG A 720 30.29 5.56 0.64
CA ARG A 720 29.62 6.45 1.61
C ARG A 720 30.65 7.29 2.38
N SER A 721 30.56 8.60 2.19
CA SER A 721 30.48 9.48 3.36
C SER A 721 29.21 9.07 4.12
N ARG A 722 29.33 8.89 5.43
CA ARG A 722 28.20 8.62 6.32
C ARG A 722 27.09 9.64 6.01
N GLU A 723 25.82 9.22 6.03
CA GLU A 723 24.70 10.15 6.02
C GLU A 723 25.03 11.34 6.92
N SER A 724 24.81 12.58 6.43
CA SER A 724 25.15 13.79 7.20
C SER A 724 24.66 13.63 8.64
N ILE A 725 25.61 13.53 9.57
CA ILE A 725 25.38 13.35 11.01
C ILE A 725 24.65 14.58 11.58
N LEU A 726 24.57 15.66 10.81
CA LEU A 726 23.97 16.91 11.22
C LEU A 726 22.43 16.75 11.33
N PRO A 727 21.83 17.16 12.46
CA PRO A 727 20.39 17.06 12.69
C PRO A 727 19.55 18.08 11.88
N ILE A 728 20.18 18.85 10.98
CA ILE A 728 19.61 20.00 10.28
C ILE A 728 19.80 19.84 8.77
N GLU A 729 18.73 20.05 8.00
CA GLU A 729 18.74 20.20 6.54
C GLU A 729 18.43 21.65 6.17
N LEU A 730 19.07 22.19 5.13
CA LEU A 730 18.70 23.50 4.60
C LEU A 730 17.63 23.32 3.52
N VAL A 731 16.43 23.87 3.75
CA VAL A 731 15.33 23.83 2.79
C VAL A 731 15.24 25.17 2.08
N ILE A 732 15.27 25.14 0.75
CA ILE A 732 14.97 26.29 -0.10
C ILE A 732 13.54 26.10 -0.59
N SER A 733 12.62 26.97 -0.17
CA SER A 733 11.22 26.94 -0.60
C SER A 733 10.85 28.26 -1.27
N GLY A 734 10.19 28.17 -2.43
CA GLY A 734 9.68 29.31 -3.18
C GLY A 734 8.23 29.10 -3.60
N SER A 735 7.38 30.11 -3.42
CA SER A 735 6.04 30.21 -3.98
C SER A 735 6.04 31.32 -5.04
N LEU A 736 5.76 30.98 -6.31
CA LEU A 736 5.57 31.94 -7.40
C LEU A 736 4.41 32.92 -7.16
N PRO A 737 3.23 32.50 -6.66
CA PRO A 737 2.12 33.45 -6.42
C PRO A 737 2.37 34.42 -5.26
N ASP A 738 3.25 34.09 -4.29
CA ASP A 738 3.51 34.96 -3.12
C ASP A 738 4.85 35.71 -3.17
N LEU A 739 5.65 35.55 -4.24
CA LEU A 739 7.04 36.06 -4.37
C LEU A 739 7.94 35.74 -3.15
N GLY A 740 7.58 34.71 -2.38
CA GLY A 740 8.26 34.32 -1.15
C GLY A 740 9.34 33.29 -1.44
N LEU A 741 10.54 33.75 -1.80
CA LEU A 741 11.75 32.92 -1.79
C LEU A 741 12.37 32.96 -0.39
N GLY A 742 12.58 31.79 0.22
CA GLY A 742 13.21 31.68 1.54
C GLY A 742 14.02 30.41 1.69
N ALA A 743 15.16 30.53 2.38
CA ALA A 743 15.97 29.40 2.83
C ALA A 743 15.93 29.34 4.36
N PHE A 744 15.69 28.16 4.92
CA PHE A 744 15.69 27.97 6.38
C PHE A 744 16.24 26.61 6.79
N PRO A 745 16.86 26.54 7.98
CA PRO A 745 17.21 25.27 8.60
C PRO A 745 15.95 24.53 9.03
N ARG A 746 15.86 23.25 8.71
CA ARG A 746 14.81 22.32 9.12
C ARG A 746 15.46 21.19 9.91
N LEU A 747 15.03 20.99 11.15
CA LEU A 747 15.37 19.82 11.93
C LEU A 747 14.76 18.56 11.29
N ARG A 748 15.58 17.51 11.14
CA ARG A 748 15.13 16.23 10.62
C ARG A 748 14.11 15.59 11.57
N MET A 749 13.00 15.13 11.02
CA MET A 749 12.06 14.29 11.75
C MET A 749 12.63 12.86 11.83
N PRO A 750 12.47 12.17 12.97
CA PRO A 750 12.75 10.73 13.00
C PRO A 750 11.88 10.02 11.97
N ARG A 751 12.43 9.02 11.27
CA ARG A 751 11.68 8.23 10.29
C ARG A 751 10.59 7.44 11.00
N GLU A 752 9.44 7.31 10.35
CA GLU A 752 8.42 6.37 10.80
C GLU A 752 8.98 4.96 10.72
N THR A 753 8.69 4.16 11.73
CA THR A 753 9.15 2.78 11.77
C THR A 753 8.27 1.87 10.93
N PRO A 754 8.79 0.75 10.40
CA PRO A 754 8.02 -0.13 9.52
C PRO A 754 6.72 -0.64 10.15
N ASP A 755 6.72 -0.86 11.46
CA ASP A 755 5.59 -1.32 12.27
C ASP A 755 4.53 -0.24 12.51
N ALA A 756 4.80 1.04 12.21
CA ALA A 756 3.89 2.14 12.56
C ALA A 756 2.50 2.01 11.90
N VAL A 757 2.41 1.30 10.77
CA VAL A 757 1.15 0.98 10.08
C VAL A 757 0.20 0.19 10.97
N LEU A 758 0.71 -0.70 11.84
CA LEU A 758 -0.09 -1.54 12.73
C LEU A 758 -0.80 -0.74 13.84
N TYR A 759 -0.36 0.49 14.10
CA TYR A 759 -0.83 1.32 15.23
C TYR A 759 -1.67 2.54 14.82
N ARG A 760 -1.89 2.74 13.51
CA ARG A 760 -2.74 3.83 12.98
C ARG A 760 -4.23 3.55 13.19
#